data_AF-A0A8B7MWR7-F1
#
_entry.id   AF-A0A8B7MWR7-F1
#
_cell.length_a   1.000
_cell.length_b   1.000
_cell.length_c   1.000
_cell.angle_alpha   90.00
_cell.angle_beta   90.00
_cell.angle_gamma   90.00
#
_symmetry.space_group_name_H-M   'P 1'
#
loop_
_entity.id
_entity.type
_entity.pdbx_description
1 polymer ?
#
loop_
_entity_poly.entity_id
_entity_poly.type
_entity_poly.pdbx_seq_one_letter_code
_entity_poly.pdbx_strand_id
1 'polypeptide(L)'
;MVTLQGNLEMLRFYFKKKLEQLSTLMAEDYEDGNRFQIDDQKSKSNLASGEMDVDGSNRETIFSKNTSLVKNIGAVVRDLRSLGFTSLTEDAYASAIFSLLKAKVHNLAGDDYRAPVLGSIKEWIQAVPLQFLHALLAYLGDSFDYDSMSSGLKSPLASRPSCYPGIDSPSEGLVRWQLRLEYFAYETLQDLRIGKLFEIIVDYPDSYPAIQDLKQCLEYTGQHSKLVDSFISSLRYRLLTAGASTYDILHQYMSTIKALRIIDPTGVFLEAVGEPIRDYLRGRKDTIKCIVTMLTDGPGGNPSGPGNAGDSLLEELNRDAENQESTDYDDDINSDDKQAWINAERWEPDPVEADPLKGSRNRRKIDILGMMVSIIGSKDQLVNEYRVMLAEKLLNKSDYDIDSEIRTLELLKIHFGESSMQKCEIMLNDLIDSKRTNANIKASLPQPSLSGSEQGETDISLHILDATIISSNFWPPIQAESLNIPASVDQLLCDYAKRFHEIKTPRKLLWKKNLGTVKLELQFEDRNMQFTVTPVHAAIIMQFQEQTSWTSKNLAAATGMPVDTLNRRINFWISKGILAESAGSDSDDHVFTIVDDVNNNGLIHGSSEGLLAADEEGERSVASVEEQLRKEMTVYEKFIIGMLTNFGSMTLDRIHNTLKMFCVAEPSYDKSLQQLQSFLTGLITEEKLEMRDGLYFLKK
;
A
#
# COMPACT_ATOMS: atom_id res chain seq x y z
N MET A 1 -19.06 3.28 -58.28
CA MET A 1 -18.70 3.08 -56.86
C MET A 1 -17.79 4.20 -56.34
N VAL A 2 -16.69 4.55 -57.01
CA VAL A 2 -15.76 5.63 -56.59
C VAL A 2 -16.43 7.02 -56.46
N THR A 3 -17.39 7.34 -57.32
CA THR A 3 -18.12 8.63 -57.30
C THR A 3 -19.17 8.74 -56.19
N LEU A 4 -19.79 7.64 -55.78
CA LEU A 4 -20.78 7.61 -54.68
C LEU A 4 -20.10 7.74 -53.32
N GLN A 5 -18.90 7.18 -53.17
CA GLN A 5 -18.13 7.25 -51.93
C GLN A 5 -17.57 8.66 -51.69
N GLY A 6 -17.09 9.34 -52.74
CA GLY A 6 -16.68 10.76 -52.65
C GLY A 6 -17.84 11.71 -52.32
N ASN A 7 -19.04 11.44 -52.83
CA ASN A 7 -20.24 12.23 -52.51
C ASN A 7 -20.71 12.04 -51.06
N LEU A 8 -20.55 10.83 -50.49
CA LEU A 8 -20.86 10.55 -49.08
C LEU A 8 -19.88 11.27 -48.13
N GLU A 9 -18.59 11.28 -48.45
CA GLU A 9 -17.58 12.00 -47.67
C GLU A 9 -17.83 13.51 -47.67
N MET A 10 -18.23 14.06 -48.82
CA MET A 10 -18.59 15.49 -48.93
C MET A 10 -19.82 15.83 -48.08
N LEU A 11 -20.82 14.95 -48.05
CA LEU A 11 -22.03 15.13 -47.23
C LEU A 11 -21.71 15.04 -45.73
N ARG A 12 -20.87 14.07 -45.32
CA ARG A 12 -20.38 13.96 -43.93
C ARG A 12 -19.61 15.20 -43.50
N PHE A 13 -18.73 15.72 -44.36
CA PHE A 13 -17.98 16.95 -44.09
C PHE A 13 -18.90 18.18 -43.97
N TYR A 14 -19.93 18.27 -44.83
CA TYR A 14 -20.94 19.33 -44.75
C TYR A 14 -21.67 19.33 -43.40
N PHE A 15 -22.23 18.18 -42.99
CA PHE A 15 -22.94 18.09 -41.70
C PHE A 15 -22.01 18.31 -40.51
N LYS A 16 -20.78 17.78 -40.55
CA LYS A 16 -19.78 18.01 -39.51
C LYS A 16 -19.49 19.50 -39.31
N LYS A 17 -19.16 20.23 -40.38
CA LYS A 17 -18.87 21.67 -40.30
C LYS A 17 -20.07 22.47 -39.81
N LYS A 18 -21.29 22.06 -40.17
CA LYS A 18 -22.52 22.71 -39.71
C LYS A 18 -22.85 22.44 -38.24
N LEU A 19 -22.59 21.23 -37.74
CA LEU A 19 -22.72 20.90 -36.33
C LEU A 19 -21.63 21.57 -35.48
N GLU A 20 -20.41 21.71 -35.99
CA GLU A 20 -19.35 22.49 -35.33
C GLU A 20 -19.75 23.97 -35.21
N GLN A 21 -20.31 24.57 -36.27
CA GLN A 21 -20.86 25.94 -36.22
C GLN A 21 -21.97 26.09 -35.17
N LEU A 22 -22.85 25.09 -35.05
CA LEU A 22 -23.88 25.09 -34.01
C LEU A 22 -23.25 24.96 -32.61
N SER A 23 -22.26 24.10 -32.46
CA SER A 23 -21.57 23.91 -31.18
C SER A 23 -20.78 25.15 -30.73
N THR A 24 -20.18 25.92 -31.65
CA THR A 24 -19.46 27.16 -31.29
C THR A 24 -20.42 28.26 -30.86
N LEU A 25 -21.56 28.40 -31.56
CA LEU A 25 -22.59 29.37 -31.19
C LEU A 25 -23.19 29.09 -29.80
N MET A 26 -23.30 27.82 -29.41
CA MET A 26 -23.77 27.43 -28.08
C MET A 26 -22.68 27.55 -27.00
N ALA A 27 -21.39 27.45 -27.35
CA ALA A 27 -20.30 27.64 -26.40
C ALA A 27 -20.15 29.11 -25.97
N GLU A 28 -20.45 30.06 -26.87
CA GLU A 28 -20.52 31.50 -26.56
C GLU A 28 -21.61 31.81 -25.52
N ASP A 29 -22.69 31.02 -25.47
CA ASP A 29 -23.80 31.13 -24.50
C ASP A 29 -23.39 30.68 -23.07
N TYR A 30 -22.43 29.74 -22.95
CA TYR A 30 -21.95 29.20 -21.66
C TYR A 30 -20.86 30.08 -21.01
N GLU A 31 -19.98 30.69 -21.79
CA GLU A 31 -18.93 31.61 -21.30
C GLU A 31 -19.52 32.94 -20.77
N ASP A 32 -20.65 33.39 -21.33
CA ASP A 32 -21.33 34.61 -20.87
C ASP A 32 -22.16 34.34 -19.59
N GLY A 33 -22.78 33.16 -19.47
CA GLY A 33 -23.51 32.73 -18.27
C GLY A 33 -22.62 32.51 -17.04
N ASN A 34 -21.37 32.07 -17.21
CA ASN A 34 -20.44 31.82 -16.10
C ASN A 34 -19.83 33.12 -15.54
N ARG A 35 -19.88 34.23 -16.29
CA ARG A 35 -19.43 35.56 -15.85
C ARG A 35 -20.40 36.19 -14.83
N PHE A 36 -21.66 35.77 -14.81
CA PHE A 36 -22.69 36.25 -13.89
C PHE A 36 -22.82 35.46 -12.58
N GLN A 37 -22.16 34.31 -12.43
CA GLN A 37 -22.20 33.53 -11.17
C GLN A 37 -21.03 33.82 -10.22
N ILE A 38 -19.98 34.50 -10.68
CA ILE A 38 -18.80 34.80 -9.84
C ILE A 38 -19.00 36.08 -8.98
N ASP A 39 -19.91 36.99 -9.35
CA ASP A 39 -20.07 38.27 -8.64
C ASP A 39 -21.14 38.31 -7.54
N ASP A 40 -21.99 37.28 -7.40
CA ASP A 40 -23.12 37.32 -6.47
C ASP A 40 -22.80 36.85 -5.02
N GLN A 41 -21.52 36.66 -4.68
CA GLN A 41 -21.07 36.37 -3.31
C GLN A 41 -20.21 37.47 -2.64
N LYS A 42 -19.98 38.61 -3.29
CA LYS A 42 -19.30 39.74 -2.64
C LYS A 42 -19.89 41.08 -3.06
N SER A 43 -20.97 41.50 -2.40
CA SER A 43 -21.10 42.84 -1.78
C SER A 43 -22.57 43.19 -1.45
N LYS A 44 -22.95 43.00 -0.18
CA LYS A 44 -24.00 43.84 0.43
C LYS A 44 -23.37 45.16 0.81
N SER A 45 -23.57 46.22 0.03
CA SER A 45 -23.87 47.58 0.53
C SER A 45 -23.95 48.62 -0.60
N ASN A 46 -24.98 49.47 -0.45
CA ASN A 46 -25.17 50.82 -0.98
C ASN A 46 -25.98 51.02 -2.28
N LEU A 47 -27.01 51.85 -2.08
CA LEU A 47 -27.95 52.48 -3.00
C LEU A 47 -27.26 53.28 -4.12
N ALA A 48 -27.77 53.19 -5.36
CA ALA A 48 -28.20 54.35 -6.17
C ALA A 48 -28.80 53.92 -7.52
N SER A 49 -29.84 54.63 -7.93
CA SER A 49 -30.62 54.56 -9.16
C SER A 49 -29.84 54.86 -10.45
N GLY A 50 -30.17 54.14 -11.54
CA GLY A 50 -29.85 54.54 -12.92
C GLY A 50 -30.36 53.52 -13.95
N GLU A 51 -31.27 53.95 -14.81
CA GLU A 51 -31.84 53.21 -15.96
C GLU A 51 -30.77 52.77 -16.97
N MET A 52 -30.92 51.57 -17.57
CA MET A 52 -31.03 51.37 -19.04
C MET A 52 -31.13 49.89 -19.41
N ASP A 53 -32.27 49.52 -20.00
CA ASP A 53 -32.53 48.27 -20.73
C ASP A 53 -31.66 48.17 -21.99
N VAL A 54 -30.74 47.19 -22.06
CA VAL A 54 -30.10 46.77 -23.33
C VAL A 54 -29.91 45.24 -23.46
N ASP A 55 -30.11 44.44 -22.40
CA ASP A 55 -29.63 43.06 -22.38
C ASP A 55 -30.55 42.00 -23.03
N GLY A 56 -31.79 42.38 -23.40
CA GLY A 56 -32.73 41.46 -24.07
C GLY A 56 -32.40 41.15 -25.54
N SER A 57 -31.58 41.97 -26.20
CA SER A 57 -31.43 41.96 -27.67
C SER A 57 -30.42 40.92 -28.19
N ASN A 58 -29.40 40.56 -27.40
CA ASN A 58 -28.36 39.61 -27.85
C ASN A 58 -28.87 38.16 -27.86
N ARG A 59 -29.63 37.76 -26.83
CA ARG A 59 -30.21 36.41 -26.69
C ARG A 59 -31.22 36.08 -27.80
N GLU A 60 -32.07 37.04 -28.17
CA GLU A 60 -33.04 36.88 -29.26
C GLU A 60 -32.35 36.78 -30.65
N THR A 61 -31.25 37.51 -30.84
CA THR A 61 -30.49 37.51 -32.10
C THR A 61 -29.78 36.18 -32.36
N ILE A 62 -29.30 35.50 -31.31
CA ILE A 62 -28.58 34.22 -31.41
C ILE A 62 -29.55 33.03 -31.58
N PHE A 63 -30.68 33.02 -30.85
CA PHE A 63 -31.77 32.04 -31.06
C PHE A 63 -32.33 32.10 -32.50
N SER A 64 -32.46 33.31 -33.05
CA SER A 64 -32.88 33.54 -34.44
C SER A 64 -31.86 32.98 -35.46
N LYS A 65 -30.55 33.17 -35.20
CA LYS A 65 -29.47 32.61 -36.04
C LYS A 65 -29.43 31.08 -36.00
N ASN A 66 -29.56 30.46 -34.82
CA ASN A 66 -29.64 29.00 -34.67
C ASN A 66 -30.83 28.43 -35.44
N THR A 67 -32.00 29.07 -35.33
CA THR A 67 -33.21 28.67 -36.06
C THR A 67 -33.01 28.79 -37.58
N SER A 68 -32.30 29.81 -38.06
CA SER A 68 -32.02 29.99 -39.50
C SER A 68 -31.06 28.92 -40.05
N LEU A 69 -30.02 28.56 -39.29
CA LEU A 69 -29.02 27.58 -39.68
C LEU A 69 -29.63 26.17 -39.73
N VAL A 70 -30.47 25.82 -38.74
CA VAL A 70 -31.18 24.54 -38.75
C VAL A 70 -32.24 24.49 -39.85
N LYS A 71 -32.94 25.60 -40.17
CA LYS A 71 -33.84 25.67 -41.33
C LYS A 71 -33.12 25.43 -42.66
N ASN A 72 -31.92 25.97 -42.84
CA ASN A 72 -31.11 25.75 -44.04
C ASN A 72 -30.65 24.29 -44.16
N ILE A 73 -30.26 23.67 -43.04
CA ILE A 73 -29.88 22.26 -43.02
C ILE A 73 -31.10 21.37 -43.28
N GLY A 74 -32.24 21.69 -42.67
CA GLY A 74 -33.50 21.00 -42.90
C GLY A 74 -33.94 21.07 -44.37
N ALA A 75 -33.71 22.19 -45.07
CA ALA A 75 -34.01 22.33 -46.50
C ALA A 75 -33.19 21.36 -47.34
N VAL A 76 -31.88 21.29 -47.09
CA VAL A 76 -30.98 20.34 -47.76
C VAL A 76 -31.40 18.89 -47.48
N VAL A 77 -31.77 18.58 -46.24
CA VAL A 77 -32.23 17.22 -45.88
C VAL A 77 -33.56 16.87 -46.56
N ARG A 78 -34.48 17.84 -46.69
CA ARG A 78 -35.75 17.66 -47.41
C ARG A 78 -35.52 17.43 -48.90
N ASP A 79 -34.62 18.18 -49.52
CA ASP A 79 -34.30 18.07 -50.94
C ASP A 79 -33.59 16.73 -51.25
N LEU A 80 -32.70 16.28 -50.36
CA LEU A 80 -32.07 14.96 -50.51
C LEU A 80 -33.06 13.82 -50.27
N ARG A 81 -34.03 13.99 -49.37
CA ARG A 81 -35.14 13.05 -49.13
C ARG A 81 -36.07 12.97 -50.35
N SER A 82 -36.41 14.09 -50.98
CA SER A 82 -37.26 14.11 -52.19
C SER A 82 -36.59 13.47 -53.41
N LEU A 83 -35.26 13.47 -53.45
CA LEU A 83 -34.44 12.77 -54.45
C LEU A 83 -34.21 11.28 -54.14
N GLY A 84 -34.77 10.75 -53.05
CA GLY A 84 -34.67 9.34 -52.67
C GLY A 84 -33.41 8.93 -51.88
N PHE A 85 -32.59 9.89 -51.44
CA PHE A 85 -31.36 9.65 -50.66
C PHE A 85 -31.57 9.74 -49.15
N THR A 86 -32.69 9.20 -48.64
CA THR A 86 -33.03 9.27 -47.21
C THR A 86 -31.99 8.58 -46.34
N SER A 87 -31.72 7.29 -46.58
CA SER A 87 -30.75 6.51 -45.79
C SER A 87 -29.33 7.08 -45.81
N LEU A 88 -28.89 7.61 -46.96
CA LEU A 88 -27.58 8.22 -47.13
C LEU A 88 -27.44 9.52 -46.32
N THR A 89 -28.50 10.33 -46.30
CA THR A 89 -28.53 11.59 -45.55
C THR A 89 -28.60 11.32 -44.05
N GLU A 90 -29.39 10.32 -43.65
CA GLU A 90 -29.50 9.86 -42.26
C GLU A 90 -28.17 9.32 -41.72
N ASP A 91 -27.47 8.48 -42.49
CA ASP A 91 -26.13 8.02 -42.15
C ASP A 91 -25.13 9.18 -42.03
N ALA A 92 -25.18 10.15 -42.95
CA ALA A 92 -24.21 11.25 -42.97
C ALA A 92 -24.34 12.19 -41.77
N TYR A 93 -25.55 12.62 -41.39
CA TYR A 93 -25.69 13.46 -40.20
C TYR A 93 -25.48 12.64 -38.92
N ALA A 94 -25.88 11.37 -38.87
CA ALA A 94 -25.63 10.49 -37.73
C ALA A 94 -24.13 10.33 -37.48
N SER A 95 -23.36 10.01 -38.52
CA SER A 95 -21.91 9.87 -38.46
C SER A 95 -21.23 11.18 -38.01
N ALA A 96 -21.72 12.33 -38.48
CA ALA A 96 -21.21 13.63 -38.05
C ALA A 96 -21.49 13.92 -36.57
N ILE A 97 -22.70 13.61 -36.07
CA ILE A 97 -23.06 13.75 -34.64
C ILE A 97 -22.18 12.85 -33.78
N PHE A 98 -22.06 11.56 -34.11
CA PHE A 98 -21.23 10.61 -33.34
C PHE A 98 -19.75 11.00 -33.37
N SER A 99 -19.23 11.46 -34.52
CA SER A 99 -17.85 11.93 -34.62
C SER A 99 -17.60 13.18 -33.76
N LEU A 100 -18.54 14.12 -33.71
CA LEU A 100 -18.42 15.34 -32.92
C LEU A 100 -18.53 15.03 -31.42
N LEU A 101 -19.48 14.16 -31.05
CA LEU A 101 -19.65 13.67 -29.68
C LEU A 101 -18.38 12.95 -29.21
N LYS A 102 -17.80 12.06 -30.03
CA LYS A 102 -16.52 11.41 -29.72
C LYS A 102 -15.42 12.43 -29.46
N ALA A 103 -15.26 13.43 -30.34
CA ALA A 103 -14.26 14.48 -30.16
C ALA A 103 -14.49 15.30 -28.88
N LYS A 104 -15.75 15.64 -28.57
CA LYS A 104 -16.12 16.35 -27.34
C LYS A 104 -15.79 15.53 -26.09
N VAL A 105 -16.11 14.24 -26.10
CA VAL A 105 -15.76 13.32 -25.01
C VAL A 105 -14.25 13.27 -24.83
N HIS A 106 -13.46 13.12 -25.90
CA HIS A 106 -11.99 13.13 -25.81
C HIS A 106 -11.42 14.45 -25.24
N ASN A 107 -11.98 15.60 -25.63
CA ASN A 107 -11.51 16.90 -25.14
C ASN A 107 -11.82 17.11 -23.65
N LEU A 108 -13.00 16.65 -23.20
CA LEU A 108 -13.37 16.75 -21.79
C LEU A 108 -12.69 15.67 -20.93
N ALA A 109 -12.48 14.48 -21.49
CA ALA A 109 -11.88 13.32 -20.82
C ALA A 109 -10.34 13.36 -20.84
N GLY A 110 -9.74 14.56 -20.72
CA GLY A 110 -8.30 14.76 -20.66
C GLY A 110 -7.63 14.04 -19.48
N ASP A 111 -6.37 14.38 -19.23
CA ASP A 111 -5.55 13.80 -18.15
C ASP A 111 -5.78 14.45 -16.78
N ASP A 112 -6.84 15.25 -16.65
CA ASP A 112 -7.32 15.72 -15.36
C ASP A 112 -8.47 14.83 -14.89
N TYR A 113 -8.26 14.14 -13.76
CA TYR A 113 -9.21 13.20 -13.17
C TYR A 113 -9.98 13.79 -11.97
N ARG A 114 -9.71 15.05 -11.61
CA ARG A 114 -10.27 15.70 -10.42
C ARG A 114 -11.70 16.23 -10.59
N ALA A 115 -12.20 16.27 -11.82
CA ALA A 115 -13.53 16.79 -12.13
C ALA A 115 -14.40 15.71 -12.79
N PRO A 116 -15.70 15.63 -12.45
CA PRO A 116 -16.64 14.74 -13.13
C PRO A 116 -16.96 15.27 -14.52
N VAL A 117 -16.95 14.39 -15.52
CA VAL A 117 -17.11 14.72 -16.94
C VAL A 117 -18.50 14.33 -17.46
N LEU A 118 -19.15 13.33 -16.84
CA LEU A 118 -20.41 12.78 -17.34
C LEU A 118 -21.56 13.81 -17.38
N GLY A 119 -21.62 14.71 -16.40
CA GLY A 119 -22.60 15.79 -16.34
C GLY A 119 -22.50 16.73 -17.54
N SER A 120 -21.28 17.23 -17.81
CA SER A 120 -21.02 18.11 -18.94
C SER A 120 -21.29 17.45 -20.30
N ILE A 121 -21.07 16.13 -20.41
CA ILE A 121 -21.43 15.37 -21.61
C ILE A 121 -22.95 15.35 -21.82
N LYS A 122 -23.74 15.06 -20.77
CA LYS A 122 -25.21 15.03 -20.85
C LYS A 122 -25.79 16.37 -21.25
N GLU A 123 -25.32 17.45 -20.61
CA GLU A 123 -25.75 18.81 -20.95
C GLU A 123 -25.43 19.15 -22.40
N TRP A 124 -24.23 18.79 -22.88
CA TRP A 124 -23.86 19.01 -24.27
C TRP A 124 -24.71 18.20 -25.25
N ILE A 125 -25.04 16.94 -24.94
CA ILE A 125 -25.95 16.10 -25.76
C ILE A 125 -27.33 16.77 -25.88
N GLN A 126 -27.85 17.32 -24.78
CA GLN A 126 -29.11 18.04 -24.76
C GLN A 126 -29.04 19.35 -25.57
N ALA A 127 -27.98 20.13 -25.38
CA ALA A 127 -27.84 21.44 -25.99
C ALA A 127 -27.58 21.40 -27.51
N VAL A 128 -26.81 20.42 -28.01
CA VAL A 128 -26.33 20.44 -29.40
C VAL A 128 -26.98 19.34 -30.26
N PRO A 129 -26.67 18.04 -30.09
CA PRO A 129 -27.30 16.97 -30.87
C PRO A 129 -28.83 16.92 -30.79
N LEU A 130 -29.42 17.01 -29.59
CA LEU A 130 -30.87 16.84 -29.44
C LEU A 130 -31.65 18.07 -29.95
N GLN A 131 -31.15 19.28 -29.73
CA GLN A 131 -31.75 20.48 -30.32
C GLN A 131 -31.67 20.47 -31.85
N PHE A 132 -30.53 20.04 -32.41
CA PHE A 132 -30.36 19.87 -33.85
C PHE A 132 -31.37 18.86 -34.41
N LEU A 133 -31.47 17.68 -33.79
CA LEU A 133 -32.41 16.62 -34.21
C LEU A 133 -33.87 17.05 -34.06
N HIS A 134 -34.23 17.71 -32.96
CA HIS A 134 -35.57 18.21 -32.74
C HIS A 134 -35.99 19.22 -33.82
N ALA A 135 -35.13 20.20 -34.12
CA ALA A 135 -35.42 21.21 -35.12
C ALA A 135 -35.38 20.66 -36.56
N LEU A 136 -34.55 19.66 -36.84
CA LEU A 136 -34.54 18.94 -38.11
C LEU A 136 -35.82 18.11 -38.31
N LEU A 137 -36.26 17.38 -37.29
CA LEU A 137 -37.50 16.59 -37.33
C LEU A 137 -38.75 17.48 -37.42
N ALA A 138 -38.79 18.58 -36.66
CA ALA A 138 -39.86 19.58 -36.74
C ALA A 138 -39.95 20.23 -38.12
N TYR A 139 -38.81 20.46 -38.78
CA TYR A 139 -38.76 21.04 -40.14
C TYR A 139 -39.15 20.05 -41.25
N LEU A 140 -38.87 18.76 -41.04
CA LEU A 140 -39.22 17.68 -41.98
C LEU A 140 -40.68 17.25 -41.87
N GLY A 141 -41.41 17.70 -40.85
CA GLY A 141 -42.86 17.56 -40.76
C GLY A 141 -43.34 16.16 -40.41
N ASP A 142 -42.72 15.48 -39.44
CA ASP A 142 -43.36 14.33 -38.77
C ASP A 142 -44.50 14.84 -37.86
N SER A 143 -45.57 15.32 -38.50
CA SER A 143 -46.87 15.59 -37.91
C SER A 143 -47.79 14.46 -38.33
N PHE A 144 -48.08 13.55 -37.38
CA PHE A 144 -49.26 12.68 -37.31
C PHE A 144 -50.03 12.41 -38.62
N ASP A 145 -49.68 11.34 -39.34
CA ASP A 145 -50.65 10.66 -40.19
C ASP A 145 -51.58 9.82 -39.30
N TYR A 146 -52.81 10.29 -39.09
CA TYR A 146 -53.86 9.51 -38.43
C TYR A 146 -54.56 8.50 -39.35
N ASP A 147 -54.22 8.45 -40.65
CA ASP A 147 -54.85 7.51 -41.59
C ASP A 147 -53.81 6.93 -42.56
N SER A 148 -53.19 5.81 -42.18
CA SER A 148 -52.79 4.83 -43.18
C SER A 148 -52.88 3.43 -42.58
N MET A 149 -53.90 2.69 -43.02
CA MET A 149 -54.02 1.27 -42.76
C MET A 149 -52.73 0.54 -43.16
N SER A 150 -52.41 -0.46 -42.34
CA SER A 150 -51.27 -1.35 -42.45
C SER A 150 -51.06 -1.94 -43.84
N SER A 151 -49.81 -2.00 -44.29
CA SER A 151 -49.33 -3.14 -45.07
C SER A 151 -47.88 -3.49 -44.72
N GLY A 152 -47.72 -4.75 -44.27
CA GLY A 152 -46.59 -5.63 -44.55
C GLY A 152 -45.17 -5.22 -44.16
N LEU A 153 -44.61 -5.96 -43.19
CA LEU A 153 -43.18 -6.14 -42.88
C LEU A 153 -42.51 -4.97 -42.14
N LYS A 154 -42.78 -4.86 -40.82
CA LYS A 154 -41.96 -4.05 -39.90
C LYS A 154 -41.16 -4.98 -38.98
N SER A 155 -39.86 -4.66 -38.90
CA SER A 155 -38.80 -5.29 -38.11
C SER A 155 -39.19 -5.53 -36.64
N PRO A 156 -38.54 -6.45 -35.88
CA PRO A 156 -38.92 -6.85 -34.52
C PRO A 156 -38.80 -5.75 -33.43
N LEU A 157 -38.60 -4.48 -33.81
CA LEU A 157 -38.30 -3.34 -32.94
C LEU A 157 -39.53 -2.48 -32.60
N ALA A 158 -40.75 -3.03 -32.69
CA ALA A 158 -41.98 -2.31 -32.37
C ALA A 158 -42.86 -3.12 -31.41
N SER A 159 -42.71 -2.88 -30.11
CA SER A 159 -43.75 -3.15 -29.12
C SER A 159 -43.82 -2.02 -28.10
N ARG A 160 -45.02 -1.41 -28.00
CA ARG A 160 -45.43 -0.29 -27.14
C ARG A 160 -45.29 -0.59 -25.63
N PRO A 161 -45.36 0.45 -24.79
CA PRO A 161 -46.42 0.44 -23.77
C PRO A 161 -47.29 1.70 -23.71
N SER A 162 -48.54 1.41 -23.33
CA SER A 162 -49.69 2.19 -22.84
C SER A 162 -49.64 3.72 -22.68
N CYS A 163 -50.73 4.33 -23.15
CA CYS A 163 -51.15 5.74 -23.12
C CYS A 163 -51.44 6.30 -21.71
N TYR A 164 -51.07 7.57 -21.48
CA TYR A 164 -51.82 8.54 -20.67
C TYR A 164 -51.87 9.89 -21.42
N PRO A 165 -52.99 10.65 -21.38
CA PRO A 165 -53.12 11.88 -22.15
C PRO A 165 -52.72 13.12 -21.34
N GLY A 166 -51.92 14.00 -21.95
CA GLY A 166 -51.76 15.39 -21.53
C GLY A 166 -50.45 15.71 -20.80
N ILE A 167 -49.35 15.74 -21.55
CA ILE A 167 -48.14 16.59 -21.41
C ILE A 167 -47.35 16.33 -22.71
N ASP A 168 -46.83 17.39 -23.35
CA ASP A 168 -46.00 17.30 -24.56
C ASP A 168 -44.81 16.36 -24.31
N SER A 169 -44.98 15.09 -24.71
CA SER A 169 -43.93 14.08 -24.61
C SER A 169 -43.01 14.22 -25.82
N PRO A 170 -41.68 14.20 -25.62
CA PRO A 170 -40.74 14.23 -26.73
C PRO A 170 -41.04 13.07 -27.69
N SER A 171 -40.95 13.31 -28.99
CA SER A 171 -41.20 12.26 -30.00
C SER A 171 -40.41 10.99 -29.66
N GLU A 172 -41.03 9.82 -29.84
CA GLU A 172 -40.42 8.51 -29.52
C GLU A 172 -39.07 8.31 -30.24
N GLY A 173 -38.87 8.96 -31.39
CA GLY A 173 -37.61 9.01 -32.11
C GLY A 173 -36.51 9.82 -31.40
N LEU A 174 -36.84 10.95 -30.77
CA LEU A 174 -35.88 11.78 -30.05
C LEU A 174 -35.37 11.09 -28.78
N VAL A 175 -36.25 10.40 -28.06
CA VAL A 175 -35.89 9.60 -26.87
C VAL A 175 -34.93 8.47 -27.27
N ARG A 176 -35.19 7.78 -28.39
CA ARG A 176 -34.27 6.75 -28.91
C ARG A 176 -32.91 7.32 -29.30
N TRP A 177 -32.88 8.51 -29.89
CA TRP A 177 -31.62 9.19 -30.23
C TRP A 177 -30.84 9.59 -28.97
N GLN A 178 -31.52 10.12 -27.96
CA GLN A 178 -30.91 10.44 -26.68
C GLN A 178 -30.23 9.21 -26.07
N LEU A 179 -30.95 8.09 -25.94
CA LEU A 179 -30.38 6.85 -25.39
C LEU A 179 -29.18 6.34 -26.19
N ARG A 180 -29.22 6.43 -27.52
CA ARG A 180 -28.08 6.02 -28.38
C ARG A 180 -26.86 6.92 -28.21
N LEU A 181 -27.08 8.23 -28.10
CA LEU A 181 -26.00 9.20 -27.91
C LEU A 181 -25.39 9.07 -26.52
N GLU A 182 -26.22 8.91 -25.49
CA GLU A 182 -25.75 8.67 -24.12
C GLU A 182 -24.95 7.36 -24.03
N TYR A 183 -25.48 6.25 -24.59
CA TYR A 183 -24.76 4.97 -24.64
C TYR A 183 -23.39 5.12 -25.33
N PHE A 184 -23.36 5.74 -26.50
CA PHE A 184 -22.12 5.94 -27.24
C PHE A 184 -21.11 6.82 -26.49
N ALA A 185 -21.59 7.87 -25.82
CA ALA A 185 -20.73 8.75 -25.03
C ALA A 185 -20.14 7.99 -23.83
N TYR A 186 -20.95 7.17 -23.16
CA TYR A 186 -20.53 6.38 -22.01
C TYR A 186 -19.55 5.29 -22.41
N GLU A 187 -19.81 4.58 -23.51
CA GLU A 187 -18.89 3.58 -24.07
C GLU A 187 -17.55 4.23 -24.44
N THR A 188 -17.58 5.40 -25.08
CA THR A 188 -16.36 6.13 -25.46
C THR A 188 -15.57 6.59 -24.23
N LEU A 189 -16.24 7.15 -23.22
CA LEU A 189 -15.58 7.60 -21.99
C LEU A 189 -15.01 6.42 -21.21
N GLN A 190 -15.78 5.35 -21.08
CA GLN A 190 -15.36 4.12 -20.42
C GLN A 190 -14.08 3.57 -21.06
N ASP A 191 -14.01 3.48 -22.39
CA ASP A 191 -12.84 2.96 -23.08
C ASP A 191 -11.59 3.80 -22.79
N LEU A 192 -11.74 5.12 -22.71
CA LEU A 192 -10.64 6.02 -22.34
C LEU A 192 -10.20 5.82 -20.90
N ARG A 193 -11.16 5.71 -19.97
CA ARG A 193 -10.88 5.53 -18.54
C ARG A 193 -10.31 4.14 -18.23
N ILE A 194 -10.78 3.08 -18.88
CA ILE A 194 -10.21 1.73 -18.78
C ILE A 194 -8.76 1.73 -19.29
N GLY A 195 -8.48 2.41 -20.40
CA GLY A 195 -7.12 2.50 -20.96
C GLY A 195 -6.12 3.22 -20.05
N LYS A 196 -6.60 4.15 -19.20
CA LYS A 196 -5.79 4.93 -18.24
C LYS A 196 -6.09 4.58 -16.78
N LEU A 197 -6.71 3.42 -16.53
CA LEU A 197 -7.19 3.06 -15.19
C LEU A 197 -6.04 2.93 -14.19
N PHE A 198 -4.86 2.54 -14.67
CA PHE A 198 -3.66 2.47 -13.84
C PHE A 198 -3.26 3.85 -13.31
N GLU A 199 -3.15 4.86 -14.19
CA GLU A 199 -2.87 6.25 -13.78
C GLU A 199 -3.95 6.80 -12.85
N ILE A 200 -5.22 6.56 -13.18
CA ILE A 200 -6.35 7.00 -12.36
C ILE A 200 -6.21 6.44 -10.94
N ILE A 201 -5.85 5.16 -10.77
CA ILE A 201 -5.69 4.57 -9.43
C ILE A 201 -4.44 5.07 -8.73
N VAL A 202 -3.35 5.34 -9.45
CA VAL A 202 -2.14 5.97 -8.87
C VAL A 202 -2.47 7.35 -8.30
N ASP A 203 -3.31 8.13 -8.97
CA ASP A 203 -3.71 9.48 -8.56
C ASP A 203 -4.85 9.50 -7.52
N TYR A 204 -5.31 8.33 -7.04
CA TYR A 204 -6.30 8.24 -5.97
C TYR A 204 -5.69 8.74 -4.64
N PRO A 205 -6.38 9.57 -3.83
CA PRO A 205 -7.82 9.87 -3.83
C PRO A 205 -8.27 11.05 -4.70
N ASP A 206 -7.35 11.85 -5.25
CA ASP A 206 -7.69 13.04 -6.06
C ASP A 206 -8.52 12.69 -7.30
N SER A 207 -8.31 11.49 -7.85
CA SER A 207 -9.00 10.94 -9.02
C SER A 207 -10.39 10.34 -8.74
N TYR A 208 -10.92 10.46 -7.51
CA TYR A 208 -12.22 9.89 -7.10
C TYR A 208 -13.37 10.18 -8.10
N PRO A 209 -13.54 11.41 -8.64
CA PRO A 209 -14.61 11.69 -9.59
C PRO A 209 -14.52 10.87 -10.89
N ALA A 210 -13.30 10.61 -11.39
CA ALA A 210 -13.12 9.77 -12.58
C ALA A 210 -13.50 8.30 -12.34
N ILE A 211 -13.29 7.80 -11.12
CA ILE A 211 -13.72 6.45 -10.69
C ILE A 211 -15.25 6.39 -10.62
N GLN A 212 -15.89 7.44 -10.11
CA GLN A 212 -17.35 7.53 -10.05
C GLN A 212 -18.00 7.60 -11.44
N ASP A 213 -17.41 8.35 -12.36
CA ASP A 213 -17.84 8.38 -13.77
C ASP A 213 -17.71 7.00 -14.41
N LEU A 214 -16.57 6.32 -14.20
CA LEU A 214 -16.34 4.98 -14.72
C LEU A 214 -17.36 3.97 -14.18
N LYS A 215 -17.70 4.04 -12.89
CA LYS A 215 -18.78 3.24 -12.29
C LYS A 215 -20.10 3.42 -13.03
N GLN A 216 -20.54 4.67 -13.20
CA GLN A 216 -21.80 4.97 -13.87
C GLN A 216 -21.80 4.52 -15.34
N CYS A 217 -20.65 4.61 -16.02
CA CYS A 217 -20.52 4.09 -17.37
C CYS A 217 -20.68 2.56 -17.41
N LEU A 218 -20.03 1.84 -16.51
CA LEU A 218 -20.07 0.37 -16.46
C LEU A 218 -21.47 -0.17 -16.14
N GLU A 219 -22.19 0.48 -15.22
CA GLU A 219 -23.60 0.14 -14.91
C GLU A 219 -24.51 0.25 -16.15
N TYR A 220 -24.17 1.16 -17.08
CA TYR A 220 -24.96 1.42 -18.28
C TYR A 220 -24.56 0.56 -19.48
N THR A 221 -23.26 0.25 -19.63
CA THR A 221 -22.74 -0.50 -20.79
C THR A 221 -22.69 -2.01 -20.56
N GLY A 222 -22.55 -2.46 -19.31
CA GLY A 222 -22.36 -3.87 -18.93
C GLY A 222 -21.02 -4.49 -19.35
N GLN A 223 -20.02 -3.69 -19.77
CA GLN A 223 -18.75 -4.19 -20.32
C GLN A 223 -17.67 -4.45 -19.23
N HIS A 224 -18.03 -5.19 -18.19
CA HIS A 224 -17.16 -5.41 -17.02
C HIS A 224 -15.91 -6.25 -17.31
N SER A 225 -16.01 -7.26 -18.17
CA SER A 225 -14.86 -8.13 -18.53
C SER A 225 -13.71 -7.36 -19.18
N LYS A 226 -14.04 -6.40 -20.06
CA LYS A 226 -13.06 -5.55 -20.75
C LYS A 226 -12.21 -4.74 -19.76
N LEU A 227 -12.81 -4.26 -18.68
CA LEU A 227 -12.09 -3.54 -17.62
C LEU A 227 -11.08 -4.46 -16.93
N VAL A 228 -11.52 -5.66 -16.51
CA VAL A 228 -10.68 -6.62 -15.79
C VAL A 228 -9.49 -7.06 -16.65
N ASP A 229 -9.72 -7.46 -17.90
CA ASP A 229 -8.66 -7.94 -18.79
C ASP A 229 -7.63 -6.85 -19.13
N SER A 230 -8.11 -5.64 -19.43
CA SER A 230 -7.25 -4.48 -19.71
C SER A 230 -6.42 -4.09 -18.49
N PHE A 231 -7.04 -4.07 -17.31
CA PHE A 231 -6.37 -3.66 -16.09
C PHE A 231 -5.33 -4.69 -15.61
N ILE A 232 -5.65 -5.99 -15.64
CA ILE A 232 -4.68 -7.06 -15.36
C ILE A 232 -3.48 -6.97 -16.30
N SER A 233 -3.72 -6.70 -17.59
CA SER A 233 -2.64 -6.53 -18.57
C SER A 233 -1.74 -5.33 -18.23
N SER A 234 -2.33 -4.20 -17.81
CA SER A 234 -1.58 -3.02 -17.37
C SER A 234 -0.76 -3.30 -16.11
N LEU A 235 -1.34 -3.98 -15.11
CA LEU A 235 -0.64 -4.35 -13.87
C LEU A 235 0.57 -5.24 -14.14
N ARG A 236 0.43 -6.25 -15.01
CA ARG A 236 1.53 -7.15 -15.39
C ARG A 236 2.67 -6.43 -16.10
N TYR A 237 2.35 -5.46 -16.96
CA TYR A 237 3.36 -4.75 -17.74
C TYR A 237 4.09 -3.67 -16.93
N ARG A 238 3.39 -2.99 -16.01
CA ARG A 238 3.90 -1.78 -15.34
C ARG A 238 4.30 -1.99 -13.89
N LEU A 239 3.56 -2.79 -13.14
CA LEU A 239 3.71 -2.91 -11.69
C LEU A 239 4.38 -4.22 -11.27
N LEU A 240 3.94 -5.35 -11.84
CA LEU A 240 4.40 -6.70 -11.46
C LEU A 240 5.72 -7.05 -12.17
N THR A 241 6.72 -6.19 -11.98
CA THR A 241 8.07 -6.34 -12.54
C THR A 241 9.11 -6.41 -11.43
N ALA A 242 10.25 -7.04 -11.70
CA ALA A 242 11.30 -7.22 -10.70
C ALA A 242 11.96 -5.89 -10.26
N GLY A 243 11.85 -4.84 -11.08
CA GLY A 243 12.40 -3.52 -10.78
C GLY A 243 11.53 -2.66 -9.85
N ALA A 244 10.26 -3.01 -9.66
CA ALA A 244 9.38 -2.29 -8.74
C ALA A 244 9.65 -2.68 -7.28
N SER A 245 9.63 -1.70 -6.37
CA SER A 245 9.80 -1.96 -4.94
C SER A 245 8.57 -2.69 -4.38
N THR A 246 8.77 -3.54 -3.37
CA THR A 246 7.66 -4.28 -2.73
C THR A 246 6.67 -3.31 -2.06
N TYR A 247 7.18 -2.21 -1.52
CA TYR A 247 6.38 -1.16 -0.90
C TYR A 247 5.44 -0.49 -1.91
N ASP A 248 5.94 -0.09 -3.08
CA ASP A 248 5.12 0.56 -4.12
C ASP A 248 4.02 -0.38 -4.64
N ILE A 249 4.33 -1.67 -4.78
CA ILE A 249 3.34 -2.67 -5.20
C ILE A 249 2.23 -2.81 -4.15
N LEU A 250 2.57 -2.83 -2.86
CA LEU A 250 1.61 -2.91 -1.76
C LEU A 250 0.76 -1.63 -1.65
N HIS A 251 1.39 -0.46 -1.79
CA HIS A 251 0.69 0.82 -1.81
C HIS A 251 -0.30 0.88 -2.97
N GLN A 252 0.15 0.57 -4.19
CA GLN A 252 -0.73 0.50 -5.35
C GLN A 252 -1.84 -0.53 -5.19
N TYR A 253 -1.57 -1.66 -4.52
CA TYR A 253 -2.59 -2.66 -4.21
C TYR A 253 -3.65 -2.11 -3.27
N MET A 254 -3.27 -1.34 -2.25
CA MET A 254 -4.24 -0.64 -1.40
C MET A 254 -5.09 0.35 -2.19
N SER A 255 -4.48 1.24 -2.97
CA SER A 255 -5.22 2.22 -3.77
C SER A 255 -6.17 1.51 -4.76
N THR A 256 -5.73 0.36 -5.30
CA THR A 256 -6.57 -0.52 -6.14
C THR A 256 -7.75 -1.11 -5.36
N ILE A 257 -7.56 -1.56 -4.13
CA ILE A 257 -8.66 -2.04 -3.26
C ILE A 257 -9.68 -0.93 -3.03
N LYS A 258 -9.22 0.27 -2.67
CA LYS A 258 -10.09 1.44 -2.41
C LYS A 258 -10.86 1.84 -3.66
N ALA A 259 -10.18 1.99 -4.79
CA ALA A 259 -10.79 2.36 -6.07
C ALA A 259 -11.79 1.32 -6.60
N LEU A 260 -11.43 0.03 -6.60
CA LEU A 260 -12.30 -1.02 -7.14
C LEU A 260 -13.52 -1.27 -6.25
N ARG A 261 -13.45 -1.05 -4.93
CA ARG A 261 -14.64 -1.12 -4.06
C ARG A 261 -15.67 -0.04 -4.36
N ILE A 262 -15.26 1.12 -4.87
CA ILE A 262 -16.18 2.18 -5.30
C ILE A 262 -16.91 1.73 -6.56
N ILE A 263 -16.18 1.17 -7.53
CA ILE A 263 -16.70 0.69 -8.81
C ILE A 263 -17.62 -0.51 -8.62
N ASP A 264 -17.16 -1.51 -7.87
CA ASP A 264 -17.85 -2.77 -7.65
C ASP A 264 -17.96 -3.07 -6.14
N PRO A 265 -19.09 -2.71 -5.51
CA PRO A 265 -19.38 -3.05 -4.11
C PRO A 265 -19.49 -4.55 -3.85
N THR A 266 -19.66 -5.40 -4.88
CA THR A 266 -19.76 -6.86 -4.71
C THR A 266 -18.40 -7.51 -4.45
N GLY A 267 -17.31 -6.84 -4.85
CA GLY A 267 -15.94 -7.30 -4.67
C GLY A 267 -15.47 -8.37 -5.67
N VAL A 268 -16.26 -8.63 -6.73
CA VAL A 268 -15.94 -9.62 -7.76
C VAL A 268 -14.73 -9.16 -8.59
N PHE A 269 -14.69 -7.88 -8.99
CA PHE A 269 -13.55 -7.37 -9.78
C PHE A 269 -12.26 -7.35 -8.97
N LEU A 270 -12.36 -6.96 -7.71
CA LEU A 270 -11.22 -6.91 -6.82
C LEU A 270 -10.61 -8.30 -6.58
N GLU A 271 -11.45 -9.34 -6.54
CA GLU A 271 -10.95 -10.71 -6.46
C GLU A 271 -10.17 -11.12 -7.71
N ALA A 272 -10.74 -10.88 -8.90
CA ALA A 272 -10.13 -11.26 -10.18
C ALA A 272 -8.82 -10.51 -10.43
N VAL A 273 -8.81 -9.20 -10.18
CA VAL A 273 -7.64 -8.32 -10.37
C VAL A 273 -6.61 -8.49 -9.27
N GLY A 274 -7.06 -8.77 -8.04
CA GLY A 274 -6.18 -8.90 -6.88
C GLY A 274 -5.33 -10.16 -6.88
N GLU A 275 -5.82 -11.28 -7.43
CA GLU A 275 -5.09 -12.55 -7.38
C GLU A 275 -3.70 -12.50 -8.04
N PRO A 276 -3.53 -11.95 -9.27
CA PRO A 276 -2.19 -11.77 -9.87
C PRO A 276 -1.21 -10.96 -9.00
N ILE A 277 -1.71 -9.96 -8.27
CA ILE A 277 -0.89 -9.13 -7.38
C ILE A 277 -0.48 -9.95 -6.14
N ARG A 278 -1.43 -10.65 -5.52
CA ARG A 278 -1.18 -11.49 -4.35
C ARG A 278 -0.21 -12.63 -4.65
N ASP A 279 -0.35 -13.27 -5.81
CA ASP A 279 0.55 -14.34 -6.28
C ASP A 279 1.98 -13.82 -6.45
N TYR A 280 2.12 -12.62 -7.04
CA TYR A 280 3.43 -12.01 -7.23
C TYR A 280 4.09 -11.65 -5.88
N LEU A 281 3.34 -11.06 -4.96
CA LEU A 281 3.81 -10.69 -3.62
C LEU A 281 4.14 -11.92 -2.76
N ARG A 282 3.38 -13.02 -2.86
CA ARG A 282 3.70 -14.29 -2.21
C ARG A 282 5.09 -14.83 -2.58
N GLY A 283 5.57 -14.51 -3.79
CA GLY A 283 6.90 -14.91 -4.25
C GLY A 283 8.05 -14.06 -3.69
N ARG A 284 7.78 -12.88 -3.13
CA ARG A 284 8.79 -11.95 -2.63
C ARG A 284 9.03 -12.17 -1.13
N LYS A 285 10.30 -12.31 -0.74
CA LYS A 285 10.68 -12.65 0.65
C LYS A 285 10.46 -11.49 1.63
N ASP A 286 10.53 -10.26 1.14
CA ASP A 286 10.45 -9.02 1.93
C ASP A 286 9.00 -8.52 2.12
N THR A 287 8.00 -9.16 1.51
CA THR A 287 6.60 -8.74 1.57
C THR A 287 6.05 -8.61 2.98
N ILE A 288 6.29 -9.59 3.86
CA ILE A 288 5.78 -9.55 5.23
C ILE A 288 6.39 -8.35 5.98
N LYS A 289 7.72 -8.16 5.84
CA LYS A 289 8.43 -7.03 6.45
C LYS A 289 7.89 -5.69 5.94
N CYS A 290 7.65 -5.55 4.64
CA CYS A 290 7.05 -4.33 4.07
C CYS A 290 5.63 -4.09 4.58
N ILE A 291 4.78 -5.12 4.70
CA ILE A 291 3.43 -5.00 5.27
C ILE A 291 3.51 -4.53 6.72
N VAL A 292 4.35 -5.15 7.55
CA VAL A 292 4.56 -4.71 8.95
C VAL A 292 5.05 -3.26 8.99
N THR A 293 6.01 -2.90 8.13
CA THR A 293 6.53 -1.53 8.03
C THR A 293 5.39 -0.55 7.73
N MET A 294 4.52 -0.84 6.75
CA MET A 294 3.34 -0.01 6.46
C MET A 294 2.31 0.05 7.60
N LEU A 295 2.24 -0.98 8.44
CA LEU A 295 1.37 -0.99 9.62
C LEU A 295 1.95 -0.21 10.81
N THR A 296 3.28 -0.01 10.85
CA THR A 296 3.99 0.63 11.97
C THR A 296 4.52 2.02 11.66
N ASP A 297 4.72 2.33 10.39
CA ASP A 297 5.14 3.65 9.94
C ASP A 297 3.93 4.59 9.97
N GLY A 298 3.86 5.36 11.05
CA GLY A 298 2.99 6.52 11.14
C GLY A 298 3.41 7.62 10.14
N PRO A 299 2.66 8.72 10.08
CA PRO A 299 2.88 9.86 9.17
C PRO A 299 4.23 10.60 9.32
N GLY A 300 5.19 10.05 10.07
CA GLY A 300 6.53 10.60 10.32
C GLY A 300 7.70 9.64 10.08
N GLY A 301 7.48 8.47 9.47
CA GLY A 301 8.56 7.56 9.07
C GLY A 301 9.13 7.89 7.69
N ASN A 302 10.36 8.41 7.64
CA ASN A 302 11.13 8.84 6.46
C ASN A 302 10.52 9.99 5.59
N PRO A 303 11.10 11.22 5.62
CA PRO A 303 10.65 12.36 4.82
C PRO A 303 11.06 12.30 3.34
N SER A 304 11.45 11.13 2.82
CA SER A 304 12.08 11.00 1.49
C SER A 304 11.17 10.39 0.41
N GLY A 305 9.92 10.08 0.72
CA GLY A 305 8.92 9.63 -0.26
C GLY A 305 7.82 10.70 -0.46
N PRO A 306 7.39 11.00 -1.70
CA PRO A 306 6.33 11.96 -1.98
C PRO A 306 4.96 11.30 -1.81
N GLY A 307 4.65 10.79 -0.61
CA GLY A 307 3.39 10.13 -0.30
C GLY A 307 2.61 10.92 0.74
N ASN A 308 1.39 11.34 0.41
CA ASN A 308 0.47 11.99 1.33
C ASN A 308 0.28 11.14 2.60
N ALA A 309 0.43 11.77 3.76
CA ALA A 309 0.28 11.19 5.10
C ALA A 309 -1.12 10.61 5.41
N GLY A 310 -2.06 10.68 4.47
CA GLY A 310 -3.48 10.32 4.58
C GLY A 310 -3.87 8.93 4.02
N ASP A 311 -2.90 8.13 3.54
CA ASP A 311 -3.17 6.85 2.86
C ASP A 311 -2.44 5.65 3.52
N SER A 312 -1.89 5.83 4.72
CA SER A 312 -1.17 4.75 5.42
C SER A 312 -2.14 3.65 5.90
N LEU A 313 -1.71 2.38 5.86
CA LEU A 313 -2.48 1.24 6.38
C LEU A 313 -2.89 1.46 7.85
N LEU A 314 -2.06 2.17 8.61
CA LEU A 314 -2.32 2.54 10.00
C LEU A 314 -3.56 3.43 10.16
N GLU A 315 -3.84 4.32 9.21
CA GLU A 315 -5.00 5.21 9.27
C GLU A 315 -6.30 4.48 8.92
N GLU A 316 -6.23 3.52 7.99
CA GLU A 316 -7.35 2.61 7.70
C GLU A 316 -7.70 1.79 8.95
N LEU A 317 -6.70 1.28 9.67
CA LEU A 317 -6.93 0.62 10.96
C LEU A 317 -7.58 1.57 11.98
N ASN A 318 -7.11 2.82 12.08
CA ASN A 318 -7.66 3.79 13.03
C ASN A 318 -9.14 4.07 12.74
N ARG A 319 -9.53 4.18 11.46
CA ARG A 319 -10.92 4.35 11.04
C ARG A 319 -11.77 3.11 11.34
N ASP A 320 -11.23 1.92 11.13
CA ASP A 320 -11.93 0.67 11.41
C ASP A 320 -12.13 0.46 12.93
N ALA A 321 -11.14 0.83 13.76
CA ALA A 321 -11.24 0.83 15.21
C ALA A 321 -12.33 1.80 15.74
N GLU A 322 -12.37 3.04 15.22
CA GLU A 322 -13.41 4.01 15.57
C GLU A 322 -14.82 3.50 15.22
N ASN A 323 -14.96 2.81 14.08
CA ASN A 323 -16.21 2.18 13.69
C ASN A 323 -16.60 1.01 14.62
N GLN A 324 -15.64 0.19 15.05
CA GLN A 324 -15.89 -0.93 15.96
C GLN A 324 -16.25 -0.46 17.38
N GLU A 325 -15.56 0.53 17.94
CA GLU A 325 -15.88 1.10 19.26
C GLU A 325 -17.26 1.75 19.30
N SER A 326 -17.71 2.36 18.19
CA SER A 326 -19.06 2.92 18.07
C SER A 326 -20.18 1.87 18.10
N THR A 327 -19.84 0.59 17.89
CA THR A 327 -20.79 -0.53 17.86
C THR A 327 -20.88 -1.24 19.23
N ASP A 328 -19.91 -1.04 20.12
CA ASP A 328 -19.77 -1.84 21.35
C ASP A 328 -20.39 -1.21 22.62
N TYR A 329 -20.94 0.01 22.52
CA TYR A 329 -21.51 0.73 23.66
C TYR A 329 -23.03 0.75 23.76
N ASP A 330 -23.77 0.10 22.86
CA ASP A 330 -25.25 0.11 22.97
C ASP A 330 -25.93 -1.13 22.41
N ASP A 331 -25.64 -2.33 22.92
CA ASP A 331 -26.54 -3.47 22.66
C ASP A 331 -26.70 -4.46 23.81
N ASP A 332 -27.58 -4.06 24.72
CA ASP A 332 -28.38 -4.94 25.56
C ASP A 332 -29.45 -5.64 24.67
N ILE A 333 -29.15 -6.87 24.23
CA ILE A 333 -30.13 -7.93 23.91
C ILE A 333 -31.31 -7.50 22.97
N ASN A 334 -31.06 -7.12 21.70
CA ASN A 334 -31.99 -7.36 20.56
C ASN A 334 -31.57 -6.83 19.15
N SER A 335 -30.41 -6.19 18.99
CA SER A 335 -30.02 -5.61 17.68
C SER A 335 -29.50 -6.58 16.64
N ASP A 336 -28.94 -7.73 17.05
CA ASP A 336 -28.40 -8.72 16.11
C ASP A 336 -29.49 -9.24 15.16
N ASP A 337 -30.73 -9.40 15.64
CA ASP A 337 -31.87 -9.72 14.78
C ASP A 337 -32.16 -8.58 13.81
N LYS A 338 -32.29 -7.33 14.28
CA LYS A 338 -32.62 -6.18 13.42
C LYS A 338 -31.57 -5.96 12.32
N GLN A 339 -30.29 -6.08 12.64
CA GLN A 339 -29.20 -5.98 11.67
C GLN A 339 -29.19 -7.19 10.73
N ALA A 340 -29.50 -8.40 11.22
CA ALA A 340 -29.68 -9.58 10.37
C ALA A 340 -30.87 -9.43 9.40
N TRP A 341 -31.98 -8.85 9.84
CA TRP A 341 -33.15 -8.53 8.99
C TRP A 341 -32.78 -7.49 7.93
N ILE A 342 -32.08 -6.40 8.29
CA ILE A 342 -31.58 -5.40 7.33
C ILE A 342 -30.62 -6.03 6.32
N ASN A 343 -29.73 -6.92 6.78
CA ASN A 343 -28.80 -7.64 5.91
C ASN A 343 -29.52 -8.62 4.98
N ALA A 344 -30.61 -9.24 5.44
CA ALA A 344 -31.45 -10.11 4.64
C ALA A 344 -32.26 -9.35 3.59
N GLU A 345 -32.77 -8.16 3.93
CA GLU A 345 -33.46 -7.26 2.98
C GLU A 345 -32.52 -6.71 1.90
N ARG A 346 -31.26 -6.48 2.24
CA ARG A 346 -30.20 -6.01 1.31
C ARG A 346 -29.45 -7.14 0.62
N TRP A 347 -29.87 -8.39 0.82
CA TRP A 347 -29.21 -9.52 0.19
C TRP A 347 -29.60 -9.60 -1.29
N GLU A 348 -28.60 -9.44 -2.15
CA GLU A 348 -28.71 -9.69 -3.58
C GLU A 348 -27.89 -10.93 -3.96
N PRO A 349 -28.36 -11.72 -4.93
CA PRO A 349 -27.60 -12.85 -5.45
C PRO A 349 -26.30 -12.38 -6.12
N ASP A 350 -25.31 -13.26 -6.16
CA ASP A 350 -24.04 -12.96 -6.82
C ASP A 350 -24.22 -12.71 -8.33
N PRO A 351 -23.48 -11.76 -8.92
CA PRO A 351 -23.42 -11.58 -10.36
C PRO A 351 -22.98 -12.85 -11.10
N VAL A 352 -23.29 -12.98 -12.38
CA VAL A 352 -22.96 -14.17 -13.18
C VAL A 352 -21.44 -14.38 -13.29
N GLU A 353 -20.67 -13.30 -13.21
CA GLU A 353 -19.21 -13.28 -13.28
C GLU A 353 -18.53 -13.76 -11.99
N ALA A 354 -19.29 -13.96 -10.91
CA ALA A 354 -18.78 -14.45 -9.64
C ALA A 354 -18.35 -15.93 -9.73
N ASP A 355 -17.17 -16.26 -9.20
CA ASP A 355 -16.75 -17.66 -9.07
C ASP A 355 -17.71 -18.41 -8.11
N PRO A 356 -18.40 -19.47 -8.56
CA PRO A 356 -19.36 -20.22 -7.75
C PRO A 356 -18.72 -21.00 -6.60
N LEU A 357 -17.39 -21.19 -6.60
CA LEU A 357 -16.66 -21.84 -5.51
C LEU A 357 -16.39 -20.90 -4.33
N LYS A 358 -16.67 -19.60 -4.48
CA LYS A 358 -16.31 -18.56 -3.51
C LYS A 358 -17.53 -17.70 -3.18
N GLY A 359 -18.00 -17.81 -1.93
CA GLY A 359 -19.26 -17.19 -1.52
C GLY A 359 -19.23 -15.66 -1.36
N SER A 360 -20.30 -15.01 -1.83
CA SER A 360 -20.59 -13.56 -1.70
C SER A 360 -20.25 -12.92 -0.35
N ARG A 361 -20.59 -13.61 0.74
CA ARG A 361 -20.52 -13.06 2.10
C ARG A 361 -19.07 -12.87 2.57
N ASN A 362 -18.15 -13.70 2.07
CA ASN A 362 -16.74 -13.58 2.40
C ASN A 362 -16.10 -12.45 1.60
N ARG A 363 -16.47 -12.22 0.33
CA ARG A 363 -15.92 -11.12 -0.49
C ARG A 363 -16.24 -9.74 0.08
N ARG A 364 -17.49 -9.55 0.52
CA ARG A 364 -18.00 -8.25 1.01
C ARG A 364 -17.52 -7.86 2.42
N LYS A 365 -17.04 -8.81 3.22
CA LYS A 365 -16.62 -8.59 4.62
C LYS A 365 -15.10 -8.50 4.83
N ILE A 366 -14.27 -8.78 3.83
CA ILE A 366 -12.81 -8.76 4.03
C ILE A 366 -12.32 -7.32 3.94
N ASP A 367 -11.88 -6.75 5.06
CA ASP A 367 -11.23 -5.44 5.15
C ASP A 367 -9.89 -5.38 4.43
N ILE A 368 -9.35 -4.18 4.21
CA ILE A 368 -8.06 -4.00 3.53
C ILE A 368 -6.97 -4.80 4.26
N LEU A 369 -6.96 -4.75 5.60
CA LEU A 369 -6.06 -5.56 6.42
C LEU A 369 -6.26 -7.06 6.17
N GLY A 370 -7.51 -7.53 6.11
CA GLY A 370 -7.82 -8.92 5.81
C GLY A 370 -7.27 -9.36 4.44
N MET A 371 -7.33 -8.49 3.43
CA MET A 371 -6.72 -8.76 2.12
C MET A 371 -5.20 -8.80 2.18
N MET A 372 -4.56 -7.92 2.95
CA MET A 372 -3.11 -7.93 3.15
C MET A 372 -2.66 -9.20 3.90
N VAL A 373 -3.36 -9.58 4.96
CA VAL A 373 -3.11 -10.83 5.70
C VAL A 373 -3.33 -12.06 4.82
N SER A 374 -4.28 -12.01 3.88
CA SER A 374 -4.52 -13.11 2.93
C SER A 374 -3.32 -13.39 2.01
N ILE A 375 -2.47 -12.39 1.74
CA ILE A 375 -1.22 -12.59 0.97
C ILE A 375 -0.26 -13.50 1.75
N ILE A 376 -0.19 -13.32 3.06
CA ILE A 376 0.71 -14.04 3.96
C ILE A 376 0.17 -15.44 4.26
N GLY A 377 -1.15 -15.59 4.28
CA GLY A 377 -1.85 -16.86 4.54
C GLY A 377 -1.97 -17.23 6.01
N SER A 378 -1.14 -16.66 6.89
CA SER A 378 -1.26 -16.80 8.34
C SER A 378 -1.05 -15.47 9.07
N LYS A 379 -1.99 -15.17 9.99
CA LYS A 379 -1.87 -14.09 10.97
C LYS A 379 -0.61 -14.23 11.81
N ASP A 380 -0.27 -15.44 12.24
CA ASP A 380 0.80 -15.66 13.23
C ASP A 380 2.18 -15.30 12.67
N GLN A 381 2.37 -15.45 11.35
CA GLN A 381 3.61 -15.02 10.68
C GLN A 381 3.77 -13.50 10.71
N LEU A 382 2.69 -12.76 10.49
CA LEU A 382 2.69 -11.30 10.58
C LEU A 382 2.98 -10.82 12.02
N VAL A 383 2.34 -11.44 13.01
CA VAL A 383 2.58 -11.12 14.43
C VAL A 383 4.03 -11.43 14.83
N ASN A 384 4.58 -12.55 14.34
CA ASN A 384 5.96 -12.92 14.62
C ASN A 384 6.98 -11.96 13.99
N GLU A 385 6.76 -11.54 12.74
CA GLU A 385 7.59 -10.53 12.08
C GLU A 385 7.48 -9.18 12.80
N TYR A 386 6.26 -8.75 13.16
CA TYR A 386 6.05 -7.56 13.96
C TYR A 386 6.80 -7.61 15.29
N ARG A 387 6.78 -8.75 15.99
CA ARG A 387 7.53 -8.95 17.24
C ARG A 387 9.04 -8.78 17.02
N VAL A 388 9.60 -9.32 15.93
CA VAL A 388 11.02 -9.19 15.60
C VAL A 388 11.38 -7.73 15.28
N MET A 389 10.59 -7.07 14.43
CA MET A 389 10.81 -5.67 14.07
C MET A 389 10.64 -4.72 15.27
N LEU A 390 9.63 -4.96 16.12
CA LEU A 390 9.43 -4.22 17.35
C LEU A 390 10.64 -4.40 18.28
N ALA A 391 11.14 -5.62 18.45
CA ALA A 391 12.32 -5.88 19.27
C ALA A 391 13.54 -5.08 18.79
N GLU A 392 13.82 -5.07 17.48
CA GLU A 392 14.92 -4.28 16.91
C GLU A 392 14.70 -2.78 17.13
N LYS A 393 13.49 -2.26 16.86
CA LYS A 393 13.13 -0.85 17.06
C LYS A 393 13.31 -0.42 18.51
N LEU A 394 12.85 -1.25 19.45
CA LEU A 394 12.93 -0.98 20.89
C LEU A 394 14.36 -1.04 21.43
N LEU A 395 15.21 -1.94 20.92
CA LEU A 395 16.62 -2.02 21.34
C LEU A 395 17.46 -0.83 20.83
N ASN A 396 17.08 -0.25 19.69
CA ASN A 396 17.77 0.90 19.11
C ASN A 396 17.33 2.25 19.69
N LYS A 397 16.19 2.31 20.41
CA LYS A 397 15.69 3.52 21.07
C LYS A 397 16.34 3.73 22.44
N SER A 398 17.25 4.70 22.54
CA SER A 398 17.94 5.04 23.80
C SER A 398 17.17 5.98 24.74
N ASP A 399 16.14 6.65 24.25
CA ASP A 399 15.37 7.69 24.95
C ASP A 399 14.14 7.16 25.71
N TYR A 400 13.83 5.87 25.58
CA TYR A 400 12.62 5.24 26.12
C TYR A 400 11.32 5.92 25.68
N ASP A 401 11.30 6.61 24.53
CA ASP A 401 10.07 7.15 23.94
C ASP A 401 9.35 6.05 23.15
N ILE A 402 8.28 5.52 23.73
CA ILE A 402 7.53 4.37 23.20
C ILE A 402 6.04 4.65 22.99
N ASP A 403 5.62 5.92 23.08
CA ASP A 403 4.19 6.28 23.03
C ASP A 403 3.57 5.91 21.66
N SER A 404 4.33 6.07 20.57
CA SER A 404 3.90 5.70 19.22
C SER A 404 3.72 4.18 19.06
N GLU A 405 4.60 3.38 19.68
CA GLU A 405 4.55 1.93 19.65
C GLU A 405 3.40 1.39 20.51
N ILE A 406 3.12 2.02 21.65
CA ILE A 406 1.95 1.70 22.48
C ILE A 406 0.68 1.92 21.67
N ARG A 407 0.52 3.09 21.02
CA ARG A 407 -0.66 3.37 20.19
C ARG A 407 -0.83 2.36 19.06
N THR A 408 0.26 2.03 18.37
CA THR A 408 0.24 1.05 17.28
C THR A 408 -0.14 -0.34 17.81
N LEU A 409 0.37 -0.74 18.97
CA LEU A 409 0.04 -2.03 19.58
C LEU A 409 -1.44 -2.13 19.97
N GLU A 410 -2.02 -1.09 20.57
CA GLU A 410 -3.45 -1.08 20.92
C GLU A 410 -4.32 -1.24 19.67
N LEU A 411 -3.96 -0.58 18.58
CA LEU A 411 -4.67 -0.74 17.31
C LEU A 411 -4.58 -2.16 16.75
N LEU A 412 -3.40 -2.78 16.86
CA LEU A 412 -3.20 -4.17 16.46
C LEU A 412 -3.93 -5.15 17.39
N LYS A 413 -4.11 -4.84 18.68
CA LYS A 413 -4.90 -5.66 19.62
C LYS A 413 -6.37 -5.69 19.22
N ILE A 414 -6.93 -4.60 18.72
CA ILE A 414 -8.32 -4.55 18.21
C ILE A 414 -8.51 -5.55 17.07
N HIS A 415 -7.61 -5.55 16.07
CA HIS A 415 -7.77 -6.40 14.88
C HIS A 415 -7.30 -7.84 15.06
N PHE A 416 -6.21 -8.07 15.80
CA PHE A 416 -5.61 -9.38 15.96
C PHE A 416 -5.97 -10.06 17.29
N GLY A 417 -6.56 -9.33 18.24
CA GLY A 417 -6.89 -9.82 19.58
C GLY A 417 -5.71 -9.76 20.56
N GLU A 418 -6.04 -9.58 21.83
CA GLU A 418 -5.07 -9.39 22.92
C GLU A 418 -4.10 -10.56 23.09
N SER A 419 -4.59 -11.79 22.99
CA SER A 419 -3.79 -13.01 23.24
C SER A 419 -2.63 -13.16 22.27
N SER A 420 -2.79 -12.75 21.01
CA SER A 420 -1.73 -12.81 20.01
C SER A 420 -0.67 -11.71 20.21
N MET A 421 -1.07 -10.56 20.77
CA MET A 421 -0.21 -9.40 20.98
C MET A 421 0.47 -9.37 22.35
N GLN A 422 0.13 -10.28 23.25
CA GLN A 422 0.66 -10.36 24.61
C GLN A 422 2.19 -10.31 24.68
N LYS A 423 2.90 -10.97 23.76
CA LYS A 423 4.39 -10.95 23.76
C LYS A 423 4.93 -9.54 23.48
N CYS A 424 4.36 -8.84 22.50
CA CYS A 424 4.75 -7.47 22.16
C CYS A 424 4.40 -6.48 23.29
N GLU A 425 3.26 -6.69 23.96
CA GLU A 425 2.87 -5.90 25.14
C GLU A 425 3.86 -6.05 26.29
N ILE A 426 4.29 -7.28 26.58
CA ILE A 426 5.29 -7.53 27.61
C ILE A 426 6.62 -6.86 27.25
N MET A 427 7.01 -6.84 25.98
CA MET A 427 8.23 -6.16 25.53
C MET A 427 8.18 -4.64 25.79
N LEU A 428 7.03 -3.99 25.56
CA LEU A 428 6.86 -2.56 25.88
C LEU A 428 6.86 -2.33 27.39
N ASN A 429 6.15 -3.17 28.15
CA ASN A 429 6.13 -3.09 29.61
C ASN A 429 7.53 -3.29 30.21
N ASP A 430 8.36 -4.17 29.65
CA ASP A 430 9.74 -4.37 30.06
C ASP A 430 10.56 -3.06 29.95
N LEU A 431 10.37 -2.26 28.90
CA LEU A 431 11.04 -0.96 28.76
C LEU A 431 10.57 0.07 29.78
N ILE A 432 9.26 0.14 30.05
CA ILE A 432 8.70 1.02 31.09
C ILE A 432 9.30 0.63 32.46
N ASP A 433 9.33 -0.66 32.75
CA ASP A 433 9.92 -1.22 33.97
C ASP A 433 11.42 -0.98 34.04
N SER A 434 12.12 -1.05 32.91
CA SER A 434 13.55 -0.76 32.78
C SER A 434 13.84 0.69 33.11
N LYS A 435 13.08 1.65 32.55
CA LYS A 435 13.19 3.09 32.85
C LYS A 435 13.00 3.35 34.34
N ARG A 436 11.98 2.74 34.95
CA ARG A 436 11.72 2.86 36.39
C ARG A 436 12.86 2.27 37.24
N THR A 437 13.40 1.13 36.84
CA THR A 437 14.47 0.44 37.57
C THR A 437 15.79 1.22 37.47
N ASN A 438 16.13 1.74 36.29
CA ASN A 438 17.28 2.62 36.09
C ASN A 438 17.18 3.86 36.98
N ALA A 439 16.01 4.53 37.02
CA ALA A 439 15.80 5.69 37.86
C ALA A 439 15.98 5.38 39.35
N ASN A 440 15.47 4.23 39.81
CA ASN A 440 15.62 3.80 41.21
C ASN A 440 17.08 3.48 41.57
N ILE A 441 17.83 2.83 40.69
CA ILE A 441 19.25 2.53 40.92
C ILE A 441 20.05 3.84 40.94
N LYS A 442 19.79 4.75 40.00
CA LYS A 442 20.41 6.09 39.97
C LYS A 442 20.09 6.92 41.22
N ALA A 443 18.87 6.85 41.73
CA ALA A 443 18.47 7.53 42.96
C ALA A 443 19.12 6.92 44.23
N SER A 444 19.45 5.63 44.21
CA SER A 444 20.11 4.94 45.33
C SER A 444 21.62 5.24 45.44
N LEU A 445 22.21 5.85 44.40
CA LEU A 445 23.59 6.28 44.41
C LEU A 445 23.73 7.55 45.27
N PRO A 446 24.75 7.64 46.13
CA PRO A 446 25.08 8.87 46.82
C PRO A 446 25.28 9.99 45.79
N GLN A 447 24.66 11.16 46.00
CA GLN A 447 24.93 12.36 45.21
C GLN A 447 26.45 12.57 45.13
N PRO A 448 27.01 12.92 43.95
CA PRO A 448 28.42 13.25 43.86
C PRO A 448 28.67 14.47 44.76
N SER A 449 29.26 14.23 45.92
CA SER A 449 29.65 15.31 46.82
C SER A 449 30.72 16.14 46.11
N LEU A 450 30.42 17.42 45.87
CA LEU A 450 31.31 18.49 45.41
C LEU A 450 32.43 18.80 46.43
N SER A 451 33.05 17.81 47.03
CA SER A 451 34.12 17.98 48.02
C SER A 451 35.23 16.98 47.75
N GLY A 452 36.37 17.51 47.31
CA GLY A 452 37.53 16.76 46.87
C GLY A 452 37.98 15.68 47.85
N SER A 453 38.09 14.47 47.33
CA SER A 453 39.01 13.47 47.83
C SER A 453 39.54 12.73 46.61
N GLU A 454 40.86 12.86 46.40
CA GLU A 454 41.65 12.20 45.37
C GLU A 454 41.63 10.69 45.60
N GLN A 455 40.67 9.99 45.00
CA GLN A 455 40.67 8.54 44.90
C GLN A 455 40.54 8.16 43.41
N GLY A 456 41.71 7.91 42.79
CA GLY A 456 41.89 7.17 41.52
C GLY A 456 41.23 7.75 40.28
N GLU A 457 42.04 8.27 39.34
CA GLU A 457 41.65 8.84 38.03
C GLU A 457 40.96 7.87 37.03
N THR A 458 40.36 6.76 37.46
CA THR A 458 39.80 5.74 36.56
C THR A 458 38.44 5.17 36.96
N ASP A 459 37.71 5.80 37.89
CA ASP A 459 36.40 5.28 38.30
C ASP A 459 35.27 5.99 37.54
N ILE A 460 34.77 5.34 36.48
CA ILE A 460 33.64 5.84 35.69
C ILE A 460 32.41 5.82 36.59
N SER A 461 31.72 6.95 36.74
CA SER A 461 30.54 7.00 37.62
C SER A 461 29.38 6.16 37.07
N LEU A 462 28.78 5.32 37.92
CA LEU A 462 27.57 4.52 37.62
C LEU A 462 26.38 5.35 37.10
N HIS A 463 26.38 6.67 37.32
CA HIS A 463 25.34 7.58 36.83
C HIS A 463 25.30 7.70 35.29
N ILE A 464 26.40 7.35 34.61
CA ILE A 464 26.56 7.39 33.15
C ILE A 464 26.00 6.12 32.49
N LEU A 465 25.85 5.03 33.25
CA LEU A 465 25.33 3.77 32.73
C LEU A 465 23.80 3.77 32.71
N ASP A 466 23.23 3.47 31.56
CA ASP A 466 21.83 3.11 31.38
C ASP A 466 21.73 1.67 30.88
N ALA A 467 20.92 0.86 31.55
CA ALA A 467 20.73 -0.54 31.22
C ALA A 467 19.30 -0.79 30.72
N THR A 468 19.18 -1.42 29.56
CA THR A 468 17.88 -1.89 29.05
C THR A 468 17.63 -3.31 29.56
N ILE A 469 16.71 -3.44 30.51
CA ILE A 469 16.36 -4.70 31.16
C ILE A 469 15.16 -5.31 30.45
N ILE A 470 15.33 -6.52 29.93
CA ILE A 470 14.32 -7.22 29.13
C ILE A 470 14.06 -8.64 29.67
N SER A 471 12.87 -9.17 29.41
CA SER A 471 12.52 -10.55 29.73
C SER A 471 13.01 -11.52 28.64
N SER A 472 13.69 -12.60 29.05
CA SER A 472 14.31 -13.52 28.08
C SER A 472 13.33 -14.33 27.24
N ASN A 473 12.13 -14.61 27.77
CA ASN A 473 11.20 -15.57 27.17
C ASN A 473 10.20 -14.93 26.21
N PHE A 474 9.95 -13.63 26.34
CA PHE A 474 8.95 -12.92 25.53
C PHE A 474 9.57 -12.21 24.33
N TRP A 475 10.86 -11.88 24.42
CA TRP A 475 11.63 -11.31 23.33
C TRP A 475 12.06 -12.39 22.34
N PRO A 476 12.18 -12.07 21.04
CA PRO A 476 12.75 -12.99 20.07
C PRO A 476 14.22 -13.29 20.41
N PRO A 477 14.78 -14.40 19.88
CA PRO A 477 16.14 -14.82 20.22
C PRO A 477 17.18 -13.77 19.80
N ILE A 478 17.81 -13.17 20.80
CA ILE A 478 18.86 -12.16 20.66
C ILE A 478 20.20 -12.86 20.41
N GLN A 479 20.95 -12.40 19.42
CA GLN A 479 22.26 -12.95 19.11
C GLN A 479 23.25 -12.64 20.24
N ALA A 480 23.87 -13.68 20.80
CA ALA A 480 24.87 -13.54 21.85
C ALA A 480 26.24 -13.84 21.26
N GLU A 481 27.04 -12.80 21.08
CA GLU A 481 28.46 -12.93 20.73
C GLU A 481 29.30 -12.77 21.99
N SER A 482 30.39 -13.53 22.09
CA SER A 482 31.38 -13.33 23.13
C SER A 482 32.13 -12.03 22.84
N LEU A 483 32.08 -11.10 23.80
CA LEU A 483 32.83 -9.87 23.75
C LEU A 483 33.56 -9.68 25.07
N ASN A 484 34.87 -9.54 24.99
CA ASN A 484 35.71 -9.16 26.12
C ASN A 484 35.64 -7.64 26.25
N ILE A 485 34.99 -7.18 27.31
CA ILE A 485 34.90 -5.76 27.65
C ILE A 485 36.03 -5.43 28.65
N PRO A 486 36.60 -4.21 28.61
CA PRO A 486 37.56 -3.73 29.60
C PRO A 486 37.11 -3.91 31.06
N ALA A 487 38.07 -4.15 31.95
CA ALA A 487 37.82 -4.47 33.35
C ALA A 487 37.05 -3.37 34.11
N SER A 488 37.28 -2.09 33.77
CA SER A 488 36.57 -0.96 34.37
C SER A 488 35.07 -1.03 34.09
N VAL A 489 34.68 -1.26 32.83
CA VAL A 489 33.27 -1.38 32.46
C VAL A 489 32.66 -2.67 33.03
N ASP A 490 33.41 -3.78 33.08
CA ASP A 490 32.91 -5.03 33.68
C ASP A 490 32.60 -4.88 35.18
N GLN A 491 33.40 -4.10 35.91
CA GLN A 491 33.13 -3.74 37.30
C GLN A 491 31.83 -2.93 37.43
N LEU A 492 31.60 -1.94 36.56
CA LEU A 492 30.35 -1.17 36.54
C LEU A 492 29.13 -2.05 36.27
N LEU A 493 29.22 -2.97 35.31
CA LEU A 493 28.16 -3.93 35.00
C LEU A 493 27.88 -4.86 36.18
N CYS A 494 28.93 -5.29 36.89
CA CYS A 494 28.81 -6.10 38.10
C CYS A 494 28.14 -5.34 39.25
N ASP A 495 28.52 -4.08 39.48
CA ASP A 495 27.95 -3.27 40.55
C ASP A 495 26.48 -2.90 40.26
N TYR A 496 26.16 -2.57 39.02
CA TYR A 496 24.77 -2.41 38.58
C TYR A 496 23.96 -3.70 38.83
N ALA A 497 24.52 -4.87 38.48
CA ALA A 497 23.85 -6.16 38.69
C ALA A 497 23.62 -6.51 40.17
N LYS A 498 24.54 -6.15 41.08
CA LYS A 498 24.35 -6.30 42.52
C LYS A 498 23.16 -5.46 43.02
N ARG A 499 23.12 -4.17 42.64
CA ARG A 499 22.02 -3.26 43.01
C ARG A 499 20.68 -3.71 42.45
N PHE A 500 20.67 -4.19 41.20
CA PHE A 500 19.47 -4.78 40.63
C PHE A 500 18.98 -5.99 41.44
N HIS A 501 19.90 -6.87 41.88
CA HIS A 501 19.54 -8.04 42.68
C HIS A 501 18.94 -7.67 44.05
N GLU A 502 19.47 -6.61 44.69
CA GLU A 502 18.92 -6.04 45.93
C GLU A 502 17.48 -5.54 45.74
N ILE A 503 17.18 -4.90 44.60
CA ILE A 503 15.86 -4.32 44.33
C ILE A 503 14.86 -5.39 43.84
N LYS A 504 15.26 -6.29 42.95
CA LYS A 504 14.39 -7.31 42.32
C LYS A 504 14.81 -8.74 42.71
N THR A 505 14.97 -9.04 44.00
CA THR A 505 15.22 -10.41 44.48
C THR A 505 14.05 -11.36 44.11
N PRO A 506 14.27 -12.61 43.66
CA PRO A 506 15.54 -13.34 43.51
C PRO A 506 16.18 -13.27 42.11
N ARG A 507 15.85 -12.27 41.29
CA ARG A 507 16.27 -12.20 39.88
C ARG A 507 17.75 -11.81 39.74
N LYS A 508 18.44 -12.34 38.72
CA LYS A 508 19.82 -12.00 38.36
C LYS A 508 19.88 -11.51 36.91
N LEU A 509 20.76 -10.56 36.62
CA LEU A 509 20.97 -10.05 35.26
C LEU A 509 21.95 -10.93 34.49
N LEU A 510 21.63 -11.17 33.22
CA LEU A 510 22.53 -11.76 32.24
C LEU A 510 22.82 -10.70 31.18
N TRP A 511 24.06 -10.21 31.13
CA TRP A 511 24.44 -9.15 30.20
C TRP A 511 24.63 -9.69 28.77
N LYS A 512 24.04 -8.98 27.79
CA LYS A 512 24.30 -9.15 26.36
C LYS A 512 25.30 -8.09 25.91
N LYS A 513 26.58 -8.36 26.19
CA LYS A 513 27.71 -7.43 26.07
C LYS A 513 27.94 -6.87 24.66
N ASN A 514 27.55 -7.62 23.63
CA ASN A 514 27.67 -7.23 22.23
C ASN A 514 26.66 -6.18 21.78
N LEU A 515 25.57 -5.97 22.54
CA LEU A 515 24.48 -5.06 22.18
C LEU A 515 24.45 -3.84 23.09
N GLY A 516 24.17 -2.69 22.49
CA GLY A 516 24.03 -1.41 23.19
C GLY A 516 24.61 -0.27 22.38
N THR A 517 24.67 0.89 23.03
CA THR A 517 25.20 2.12 22.44
C THR A 517 26.17 2.74 23.43
N VAL A 518 27.39 3.03 22.95
CA VAL A 518 28.47 3.62 23.75
C VAL A 518 28.82 4.97 23.15
N LYS A 519 28.79 6.01 23.98
CA LYS A 519 29.30 7.34 23.62
C LYS A 519 30.76 7.42 24.05
N LEU A 520 31.65 7.57 23.07
CA LEU A 520 33.09 7.65 23.26
C LEU A 520 33.57 9.06 22.93
N GLU A 521 34.55 9.53 23.68
CA GLU A 521 35.37 10.68 23.32
C GLU A 521 36.80 10.19 23.15
N LEU A 522 37.31 10.28 21.92
CA LEU A 522 38.69 9.94 21.59
C LEU A 522 39.52 11.22 21.62
N GLN A 523 40.50 11.27 22.52
CA GLN A 523 41.43 12.37 22.65
C GLN A 523 42.75 11.99 21.99
N PHE A 524 43.09 12.69 20.90
CA PHE A 524 44.37 12.63 20.22
C PHE A 524 45.20 13.87 20.58
N GLU A 525 46.50 13.89 20.25
CA GLU A 525 47.38 15.04 20.55
C GLU A 525 46.84 16.36 19.95
N ASP A 526 46.23 16.29 18.76
CA ASP A 526 45.78 17.47 18.00
C ASP A 526 44.26 17.73 18.07
N ARG A 527 43.44 16.78 18.55
CA ARG A 527 41.96 16.90 18.49
C ARG A 527 41.21 15.97 19.45
N ASN A 528 40.01 16.38 19.82
CA ASN A 528 39.02 15.53 20.48
C ASN A 528 37.88 15.21 19.51
N MET A 529 37.49 13.93 19.41
CA MET A 529 36.39 13.48 18.55
C MET A 529 35.39 12.67 19.36
N GLN A 530 34.10 12.99 19.22
CA GLN A 530 33.02 12.25 19.88
C GLN A 530 32.34 11.30 18.89
N PHE A 531 32.14 10.06 19.33
CA PHE A 531 31.51 9.01 18.54
C PHE A 531 30.41 8.32 19.34
N THR A 532 29.31 7.98 18.67
CA THR A 532 28.28 7.08 19.23
C THR A 532 28.39 5.77 18.45
N VAL A 533 28.84 4.70 19.10
CA VAL A 533 29.17 3.43 18.44
C VAL A 533 28.64 2.23 19.24
N THR A 534 28.63 1.05 18.63
CA THR A 534 28.27 -0.19 19.34
C THR A 534 29.40 -0.64 20.30
N PRO A 535 29.10 -1.44 21.34
CA PRO A 535 30.10 -1.99 22.26
C PRO A 535 31.25 -2.72 21.58
N VAL A 536 30.98 -3.37 20.45
CA VAL A 536 31.99 -4.05 19.63
C VAL A 536 33.03 -3.06 19.11
N HIS A 537 32.58 -1.98 18.47
CA HIS A 537 33.47 -0.95 17.94
C HIS A 537 34.24 -0.24 19.08
N ALA A 538 33.59 -0.02 20.22
CA ALA A 538 34.22 0.53 21.42
C ALA A 538 35.33 -0.41 21.96
N ALA A 539 35.04 -1.70 22.09
CA ALA A 539 36.00 -2.68 22.56
C ALA A 539 37.23 -2.77 21.65
N ILE A 540 37.04 -2.69 20.33
CA ILE A 540 38.14 -2.68 19.35
C ILE A 540 39.04 -1.46 19.58
N ILE A 541 38.50 -0.25 19.59
CA ILE A 541 39.31 0.98 19.68
C ILE A 541 39.98 1.12 21.05
N MET A 542 39.38 0.59 22.11
CA MET A 542 39.99 0.63 23.45
C MET A 542 41.27 -0.23 23.56
N GLN A 543 41.41 -1.32 22.79
CA GLN A 543 42.67 -2.11 22.78
C GLN A 543 43.87 -1.28 22.26
N PHE A 544 43.59 -0.27 21.45
CA PHE A 544 44.61 0.62 20.91
C PHE A 544 45.16 1.61 21.94
N GLN A 545 44.53 1.74 23.12
CA GLN A 545 45.06 2.51 24.24
C GLN A 545 46.29 1.84 24.87
N GLU A 546 46.36 0.51 24.86
CA GLU A 546 47.48 -0.25 25.41
C GLU A 546 48.62 -0.40 24.40
N GLN A 547 48.29 -0.59 23.11
CA GLN A 547 49.25 -0.80 22.04
C GLN A 547 48.82 -0.10 20.75
N THR A 548 49.72 0.61 20.09
CA THR A 548 49.42 1.41 18.89
C THR A 548 49.23 0.59 17.60
N SER A 549 49.68 -0.67 17.58
CA SER A 549 49.58 -1.56 16.43
C SER A 549 49.19 -2.99 16.84
N TRP A 550 48.22 -3.58 16.15
CA TRP A 550 47.73 -4.94 16.41
C TRP A 550 47.65 -5.77 15.13
N THR A 551 47.97 -7.07 15.21
CA THR A 551 47.64 -8.03 14.15
C THR A 551 46.19 -8.49 14.28
N SER A 552 45.54 -8.84 13.16
CA SER A 552 44.14 -9.29 13.16
C SER A 552 43.88 -10.46 14.12
N LYS A 553 44.76 -11.47 14.15
CA LYS A 553 44.65 -12.62 15.07
C LYS A 553 44.77 -12.22 16.56
N ASN A 554 45.70 -11.33 16.89
CA ASN A 554 45.90 -10.90 18.28
C ASN A 554 44.76 -10.01 18.76
N LEU A 555 44.28 -9.11 17.89
CA LEU A 555 43.14 -8.26 18.17
C LEU A 555 41.85 -9.07 18.33
N ALA A 556 41.66 -10.11 17.52
CA ALA A 556 40.54 -11.04 17.64
C ALA A 556 40.58 -11.80 18.97
N ALA A 557 41.77 -12.29 19.37
CA ALA A 557 41.96 -12.94 20.66
C ALA A 557 41.73 -11.98 21.84
N ALA A 558 42.18 -10.74 21.76
CA ALA A 558 42.01 -9.72 22.80
C ALA A 558 40.52 -9.35 22.98
N THR A 559 39.82 -9.09 21.88
CA THR A 559 38.39 -8.73 21.88
C THR A 559 37.45 -9.92 22.09
N GLY A 560 37.93 -11.16 21.91
CA GLY A 560 37.15 -12.38 22.08
C GLY A 560 36.21 -12.69 20.91
N MET A 561 36.50 -12.12 19.72
CA MET A 561 35.68 -12.22 18.52
C MET A 561 36.33 -13.13 17.46
N PRO A 562 35.55 -13.77 16.57
CA PRO A 562 36.09 -14.43 15.38
C PRO A 562 36.80 -13.44 14.45
N VAL A 563 37.89 -13.88 13.83
CA VAL A 563 38.72 -13.05 12.92
C VAL A 563 37.90 -12.47 11.77
N ASP A 564 36.99 -13.25 11.18
CA ASP A 564 36.12 -12.80 10.08
C ASP A 564 35.19 -11.66 10.51
N THR A 565 34.59 -11.77 11.71
CA THR A 565 33.71 -10.73 12.25
C THR A 565 34.51 -9.47 12.57
N LEU A 566 35.70 -9.61 13.16
CA LEU A 566 36.58 -8.49 13.47
C LEU A 566 36.97 -7.73 12.19
N ASN A 567 37.42 -8.43 11.15
CA ASN A 567 37.84 -7.82 9.89
C ASN A 567 36.71 -7.03 9.21
N ARG A 568 35.45 -7.46 9.36
CA ARG A 568 34.29 -6.69 8.90
C ARG A 568 34.04 -5.45 9.77
N ARG A 569 34.06 -5.61 11.09
CA ARG A 569 33.74 -4.52 12.04
C ARG A 569 34.81 -3.44 12.10
N ILE A 570 36.08 -3.78 11.90
CA ILE A 570 37.18 -2.80 11.95
C ILE A 570 37.16 -1.83 10.75
N ASN A 571 36.54 -2.21 9.63
CA ASN A 571 36.36 -1.34 8.46
C ASN A 571 35.65 -0.04 8.81
N PHE A 572 34.79 -0.03 9.84
CA PHE A 572 34.20 1.20 10.36
C PHE A 572 35.28 2.21 10.76
N TRP A 573 36.25 1.81 11.60
CA TRP A 573 37.31 2.70 12.07
C TRP A 573 38.32 3.07 10.98
N ILE A 574 38.54 2.17 10.01
CA ILE A 574 39.35 2.45 8.81
C ILE A 574 38.67 3.51 7.95
N SER A 575 37.36 3.38 7.69
CA SER A 575 36.59 4.35 6.91
C SER A 575 36.54 5.75 7.55
N LYS A 576 36.63 5.82 8.89
CA LYS A 576 36.72 7.08 9.64
C LYS A 576 38.14 7.66 9.67
N GLY A 577 39.12 6.96 9.12
CA GLY A 577 40.52 7.39 9.06
C GLY A 577 41.21 7.41 10.43
N ILE A 578 40.73 6.61 11.40
CA ILE A 578 41.35 6.48 12.73
C ILE A 578 42.38 5.35 12.73
N LEU A 579 42.09 4.26 12.03
CA LEU A 579 42.99 3.12 11.86
C LEU A 579 43.43 3.01 10.39
N ALA A 580 44.69 2.65 10.18
CA ALA A 580 45.22 2.27 8.87
C ALA A 580 45.48 0.77 8.83
N GLU A 581 45.17 0.17 7.68
CA GLU A 581 45.44 -1.23 7.40
C GLU A 581 46.75 -1.36 6.60
N SER A 582 47.60 -2.28 7.03
CA SER A 582 48.82 -2.67 6.31
C SER A 582 48.90 -4.18 6.20
N ALA A 583 49.44 -4.68 5.08
CA ALA A 583 49.66 -6.10 4.89
C ALA A 583 50.77 -6.58 5.84
N GLY A 584 50.48 -7.61 6.64
CA GLY A 584 51.43 -8.26 7.51
C GLY A 584 52.43 -9.14 6.76
N SER A 585 53.28 -9.82 7.51
CA SER A 585 54.34 -10.70 6.96
C SER A 585 53.81 -11.92 6.22
N ASP A 586 52.56 -12.33 6.49
CA ASP A 586 51.84 -13.39 5.77
C ASP A 586 50.67 -12.78 4.98
N SER A 587 50.33 -13.34 3.82
CA SER A 587 49.32 -12.81 2.89
C SER A 587 47.89 -12.71 3.44
N ASP A 588 47.64 -13.29 4.62
CA ASP A 588 46.33 -13.38 5.30
C ASP A 588 46.32 -12.64 6.67
N ASP A 589 47.44 -12.06 7.11
CA ASP A 589 47.50 -11.32 8.37
C ASP A 589 47.49 -9.81 8.08
N HIS A 590 46.40 -9.15 8.46
CA HIS A 590 46.29 -7.70 8.41
C HIS A 590 46.84 -7.08 9.69
N VAL A 591 47.64 -6.02 9.58
CA VAL A 591 48.16 -5.24 10.70
C VAL A 591 47.46 -3.88 10.72
N PHE A 592 46.82 -3.58 11.84
CA PHE A 592 46.08 -2.34 12.06
C PHE A 592 46.89 -1.41 12.97
N THR A 593 47.05 -0.16 12.57
CA THR A 593 47.84 0.85 13.31
C THR A 593 47.05 2.14 13.45
N ILE A 594 47.17 2.83 14.60
CA ILE A 594 46.58 4.15 14.81
C ILE A 594 47.25 5.19 13.90
N VAL A 595 46.46 6.09 13.32
CA VAL A 595 46.96 7.21 12.52
C VAL A 595 46.97 8.49 13.36
N ASP A 596 48.16 8.91 13.80
CA ASP A 596 48.32 10.13 14.61
C ASP A 596 48.35 11.41 13.74
N ASP A 597 48.93 11.36 12.54
CA ASP A 597 49.01 12.49 11.60
C ASP A 597 47.99 12.37 10.46
N VAL A 598 46.86 13.07 10.55
CA VAL A 598 45.96 13.25 9.40
C VAL A 598 46.47 14.39 8.51
N ASN A 599 47.70 14.27 8.01
CA ASN A 599 48.22 15.27 7.07
C ASN A 599 47.83 14.87 5.64
N ASN A 600 46.79 15.53 5.12
CA ASN A 600 46.48 15.76 3.71
C ASN A 600 46.82 14.61 2.74
N ASN A 601 45.93 13.64 2.63
CA ASN A 601 45.60 13.06 1.33
C ASN A 601 44.08 13.12 1.15
N GLY A 602 43.67 14.03 0.27
CA GLY A 602 42.29 14.48 0.12
C GLY A 602 41.32 13.37 -0.26
N LEU A 603 40.33 13.14 0.60
CA LEU A 603 39.01 12.57 0.29
C LEU A 603 38.02 12.84 1.42
N ILE A 604 38.07 14.04 2.02
CA ILE A 604 37.07 14.49 3.01
C ILE A 604 36.28 15.64 2.40
N HIS A 605 35.40 15.31 1.44
CA HIS A 605 34.08 15.95 1.33
C HIS A 605 33.23 15.13 0.34
N GLY A 606 32.40 14.25 0.89
CA GLY A 606 31.47 13.45 0.12
C GLY A 606 30.67 12.60 1.08
N SER A 607 29.45 13.05 1.37
CA SER A 607 28.45 12.31 2.12
C SER A 607 28.40 10.86 1.60
N SER A 608 28.98 9.93 2.36
CA SER A 608 28.99 8.50 2.08
C SER A 608 28.18 7.78 3.15
N GLU A 609 26.96 8.29 3.40
CA GLU A 609 25.87 7.49 3.97
C GLU A 609 25.38 6.42 2.98
N GLY A 610 25.78 6.47 1.70
CA GLY A 610 25.31 5.57 0.64
C GLY A 610 25.93 4.18 0.55
N LEU A 611 26.94 3.84 1.37
CA LEU A 611 27.63 2.53 1.31
C LEU A 611 27.36 1.61 2.51
N LEU A 612 26.63 2.08 3.52
CA LEU A 612 26.25 1.26 4.69
C LEU A 612 25.02 0.38 4.43
N ALA A 613 24.28 0.60 3.34
CA ALA A 613 23.07 -0.15 3.02
C ALA A 613 23.30 -1.62 2.61
N ALA A 614 24.54 -2.02 2.28
CA ALA A 614 24.84 -3.38 1.85
C ALA A 614 25.16 -4.34 3.02
N ASP A 615 25.46 -3.83 4.21
CA ASP A 615 25.95 -4.64 5.35
C ASP A 615 24.93 -4.81 6.49
N GLU A 616 23.74 -4.18 6.37
CA GLU A 616 22.66 -4.27 7.39
C GLU A 616 22.14 -5.71 7.63
N GLU A 617 22.37 -6.65 6.71
CA GLU A 617 22.00 -8.06 6.93
C GLU A 617 22.84 -8.72 8.04
N GLY A 618 24.07 -8.24 8.29
CA GLY A 618 24.96 -8.72 9.36
C GLY A 618 24.87 -7.94 10.68
N GLU A 619 24.03 -6.88 10.75
CA GLU A 619 23.94 -5.98 11.90
C GLU A 619 22.66 -6.15 12.73
N ARG A 620 21.90 -7.22 12.51
CA ARG A 620 20.66 -7.46 13.26
C ARG A 620 20.93 -7.94 14.68
N SER A 621 20.48 -7.16 15.67
CA SER A 621 20.49 -7.50 17.10
C SER A 621 19.65 -8.74 17.42
N VAL A 622 18.66 -9.02 16.58
CA VAL A 622 17.68 -10.09 16.74
C VAL A 622 17.83 -11.11 15.60
N ALA A 623 17.66 -12.40 15.88
CA ALA A 623 17.68 -13.39 14.81
C ALA A 623 16.49 -13.21 13.86
N SER A 624 16.73 -13.30 12.55
CA SER A 624 15.67 -13.28 11.54
C SER A 624 14.66 -14.41 11.77
N VAL A 625 13.41 -14.18 11.36
CA VAL A 625 12.35 -15.20 11.36
C VAL A 625 12.78 -16.47 10.63
N GLU A 626 13.56 -16.37 9.56
CA GLU A 626 14.06 -17.54 8.83
C GLU A 626 15.06 -18.36 9.68
N GLU A 627 15.96 -17.70 10.41
CA GLU A 627 16.91 -18.38 11.28
C GLU A 627 16.19 -19.01 12.50
N GLN A 628 15.13 -18.37 12.98
CA GLN A 628 14.26 -18.95 14.00
C GLN A 628 13.55 -20.20 13.47
N LEU A 629 12.92 -20.13 12.28
CA LEU A 629 12.28 -21.27 11.63
C LEU A 629 13.26 -22.42 11.42
N ARG A 630 14.50 -22.14 11.00
CA ARG A 630 15.55 -23.15 10.85
C ARG A 630 15.90 -23.85 12.16
N LYS A 631 15.98 -23.10 13.26
CA LYS A 631 16.21 -23.66 14.61
C LYS A 631 15.03 -24.51 15.08
N GLU A 632 13.81 -24.06 14.85
CA GLU A 632 12.59 -24.82 15.16
C GLU A 632 12.51 -26.12 14.34
N MET A 633 12.81 -26.04 13.04
CA MET A 633 12.90 -27.21 12.16
C MET A 633 13.94 -28.22 12.64
N THR A 634 15.07 -27.77 13.19
CA THR A 634 16.08 -28.65 13.79
C THR A 634 15.54 -29.36 15.05
N VAL A 635 14.64 -28.72 15.82
CA VAL A 635 13.98 -29.37 16.96
C VAL A 635 13.00 -30.43 16.46
N TYR A 636 12.18 -30.11 15.44
CA TYR A 636 11.27 -31.09 14.83
C TYR A 636 12.02 -32.27 14.23
N GLU A 637 13.18 -32.04 13.59
CA GLU A 637 14.07 -33.08 13.10
C GLU A 637 14.43 -34.07 14.21
N LYS A 638 14.86 -33.57 15.38
CA LYS A 638 15.21 -34.42 16.54
C LYS A 638 14.01 -35.23 17.03
N PHE A 639 12.81 -34.65 17.06
CA PHE A 639 11.58 -35.37 17.39
C PHE A 639 11.24 -36.43 16.35
N ILE A 640 11.35 -36.12 15.06
CA ILE A 640 11.09 -37.06 13.96
C ILE A 640 12.08 -38.22 14.00
N ILE A 641 13.37 -37.95 14.16
CA ILE A 641 14.41 -38.97 14.35
C ILE A 641 14.10 -39.81 15.58
N GLY A 642 13.73 -39.21 16.71
CA GLY A 642 13.33 -39.92 17.92
C GLY A 642 12.11 -40.81 17.71
N MET A 643 11.08 -40.33 16.99
CA MET A 643 9.89 -41.12 16.66
C MET A 643 10.22 -42.28 15.74
N LEU A 644 11.00 -42.06 14.67
CA LEU A 644 11.39 -43.11 13.73
C LEU A 644 12.35 -44.12 14.35
N THR A 645 13.18 -43.71 15.31
CA THR A 645 14.02 -44.63 16.10
C THR A 645 13.18 -45.56 16.97
N ASN A 646 12.11 -45.05 17.59
CA ASN A 646 11.27 -45.82 18.51
C ASN A 646 10.19 -46.65 17.79
N PHE A 647 9.56 -46.10 16.75
CA PHE A 647 8.44 -46.73 16.03
C PHE A 647 8.87 -47.41 14.72
N GLY A 648 10.12 -47.24 14.28
CA GLY A 648 10.70 -47.85 13.08
C GLY A 648 10.29 -47.17 11.78
N SER A 649 8.99 -47.13 11.49
CA SER A 649 8.46 -46.55 10.23
C SER A 649 7.12 -45.89 10.42
N MET A 650 6.91 -44.73 9.82
CA MET A 650 5.66 -43.97 9.95
C MET A 650 5.23 -43.33 8.63
N THR A 651 3.92 -43.16 8.43
CA THR A 651 3.36 -42.38 7.31
C THR A 651 3.43 -40.89 7.59
N LEU A 652 3.34 -40.07 6.53
CA LEU A 652 3.33 -38.60 6.63
C LEU A 652 2.25 -38.11 7.61
N ASP A 653 1.01 -38.60 7.47
CA ASP A 653 -0.12 -38.21 8.33
C ASP A 653 0.13 -38.57 9.80
N ARG A 654 0.74 -39.73 10.04
CA ARG A 654 1.01 -40.18 11.40
C ARG A 654 2.07 -39.30 12.05
N ILE A 655 3.14 -38.97 11.34
CA ILE A 655 4.19 -38.04 11.79
C ILE A 655 3.57 -36.67 12.10
N HIS A 656 2.79 -36.13 11.18
CA HIS A 656 2.10 -34.83 11.33
C HIS A 656 1.20 -34.80 12.58
N ASN A 657 0.36 -35.83 12.77
CA ASN A 657 -0.53 -35.91 13.92
C ASN A 657 0.22 -36.10 15.24
N THR A 658 1.30 -36.90 15.27
CA THR A 658 2.13 -37.02 16.48
C THR A 658 2.86 -35.72 16.81
N LEU A 659 3.40 -35.00 15.81
CA LEU A 659 3.99 -33.68 16.06
C LEU A 659 2.96 -32.72 16.62
N LYS A 660 1.75 -32.70 16.06
CA LYS A 660 0.64 -31.86 16.57
C LYS A 660 0.21 -32.22 17.99
N MET A 661 0.27 -33.51 18.35
CA MET A 661 -0.12 -33.99 19.68
C MET A 661 0.97 -33.81 20.75
N PHE A 662 2.25 -33.93 20.39
CA PHE A 662 3.37 -33.92 21.34
C PHE A 662 4.19 -32.62 21.35
N CYS A 663 4.21 -31.86 20.25
CA CYS A 663 4.84 -30.54 20.18
C CYS A 663 3.81 -29.43 20.48
N VAL A 664 3.18 -29.53 21.65
CA VAL A 664 2.22 -28.52 22.16
C VAL A 664 2.93 -27.41 22.94
N ALA A 665 4.12 -27.69 23.49
CA ALA A 665 4.96 -26.70 24.18
C ALA A 665 5.93 -26.01 23.20
N GLU A 666 6.40 -24.80 23.54
CA GLU A 666 7.24 -23.98 22.66
C GLU A 666 8.54 -24.69 22.23
N PRO A 667 8.84 -24.78 20.91
CA PRO A 667 8.06 -24.25 19.77
C PRO A 667 6.87 -25.15 19.40
N SER A 668 5.66 -24.57 19.40
CA SER A 668 4.42 -25.28 19.02
C SER A 668 4.43 -25.65 17.55
N TYR A 669 4.00 -26.86 17.20
CA TYR A 669 3.95 -27.30 15.81
C TYR A 669 2.75 -26.70 15.06
N ASP A 670 3.03 -25.81 14.10
CA ASP A 670 2.07 -25.01 13.32
C ASP A 670 2.12 -25.30 11.80
N LYS A 671 2.98 -26.23 11.36
CA LYS A 671 3.28 -26.45 9.94
C LYS A 671 2.18 -27.20 9.22
N SER A 672 1.98 -26.89 7.94
CA SER A 672 1.04 -27.62 7.07
C SER A 672 1.60 -28.99 6.67
N LEU A 673 0.74 -29.89 6.23
CA LEU A 673 1.14 -31.22 5.76
C LEU A 673 2.10 -31.14 4.55
N GLN A 674 1.90 -30.15 3.67
CA GLN A 674 2.77 -29.89 2.52
C GLN A 674 4.15 -29.36 2.95
N GLN A 675 4.20 -28.48 3.95
CA GLN A 675 5.47 -27.99 4.51
C GLN A 675 6.25 -29.10 5.22
N LEU A 676 5.55 -30.02 5.92
CA LEU A 676 6.20 -31.19 6.49
C LEU A 676 6.74 -32.13 5.40
N GLN A 677 5.99 -32.32 4.32
CA GLN A 677 6.42 -33.16 3.21
C GLN A 677 7.67 -32.60 2.52
N SER A 678 7.72 -31.29 2.25
CA SER A 678 8.92 -30.66 1.69
C SER A 678 10.11 -30.78 2.64
N PHE A 679 9.90 -30.60 3.95
CA PHE A 679 10.93 -30.78 4.97
C PHE A 679 11.49 -32.21 5.02
N LEU A 680 10.61 -33.22 5.06
CA LEU A 680 11.02 -34.63 5.02
C LEU A 680 11.74 -34.98 3.72
N THR A 681 11.34 -34.38 2.60
CA THR A 681 12.05 -34.51 1.32
C THR A 681 13.47 -33.95 1.42
N GLY A 682 13.65 -32.81 2.09
CA GLY A 682 14.97 -32.26 2.43
C GLY A 682 15.81 -33.24 3.24
N LEU A 683 15.25 -33.86 4.28
CA LEU A 683 15.96 -34.86 5.09
C LEU A 683 16.30 -36.14 4.32
N ILE A 684 15.53 -36.50 3.29
CA ILE A 684 15.87 -37.58 2.37
C ILE A 684 17.06 -37.19 1.48
N THR A 685 17.09 -35.94 0.98
CA THR A 685 18.22 -35.44 0.19
C THR A 685 19.51 -35.32 1.01
N GLU A 686 19.40 -35.01 2.31
CA GLU A 686 20.51 -35.02 3.27
C GLU A 686 20.93 -36.43 3.72
N GLU A 687 20.33 -37.47 3.13
CA GLU A 687 20.58 -38.88 3.47
C GLU A 687 20.28 -39.27 4.93
N LYS A 688 19.47 -38.50 5.66
CA LYS A 688 19.07 -38.85 7.04
C LYS A 688 17.86 -39.79 7.08
N LEU A 689 16.97 -39.68 6.10
CA LEU A 689 15.75 -40.49 5.99
C LEU A 689 15.69 -41.23 4.65
N GLU A 690 14.94 -42.33 4.62
CA GLU A 690 14.61 -43.07 3.40
C GLU A 690 13.08 -43.23 3.30
N MET A 691 12.52 -43.05 2.10
CA MET A 691 11.10 -43.30 1.84
C MET A 691 10.94 -44.62 1.08
N ARG A 692 10.15 -45.56 1.61
CA ARG A 692 9.74 -46.79 0.91
C ARG A 692 8.24 -46.98 1.04
N ASP A 693 7.55 -47.18 -0.08
CA ASP A 693 6.09 -47.45 -0.12
C ASP A 693 5.23 -46.44 0.67
N GLY A 694 5.60 -45.16 0.65
CA GLY A 694 4.88 -44.09 1.38
C GLY A 694 5.15 -44.05 2.90
N LEU A 695 6.08 -44.87 3.39
CA LEU A 695 6.56 -44.88 4.77
C LEU A 695 7.95 -44.25 4.84
N TYR A 696 8.18 -43.45 5.87
CA TYR A 696 9.48 -42.86 6.18
C TYR A 696 10.22 -43.75 7.18
N PHE A 697 11.50 -43.99 6.90
CA PHE A 697 12.43 -44.78 7.70
C PHE A 697 13.67 -43.94 8.01
N LEU A 698 14.34 -44.27 9.12
CA LEU A 698 15.69 -43.75 9.36
C LEU A 698 16.67 -44.46 8.42
N LYS A 699 17.51 -43.70 7.70
CA LYS A 699 18.60 -44.30 6.91
C LYS A 699 19.64 -44.84 7.90
N LYS A 700 20.11 -46.08 7.67
CA LYS A 700 21.11 -46.75 8.51
C LYS A 700 22.53 -46.38 8.12
#